data_AF-A0A267DLJ4-F1
#
_entry.id   AF-A0A267DLJ4-F1
#
_cell.length_a   1.000
_cell.length_b   1.000
_cell.length_c   1.000
_cell.angle_alpha   90.00
_cell.angle_beta   90.00
_cell.angle_gamma   90.00
#
_symmetry.space_group_name_H-M   'P 1'
#
loop_
_entity.id
_entity.type
_entity.pdbx_description
1 polymer ?
#
loop_
_entity_poly.entity_id
_entity_poly.type
_entity_poly.pdbx_seq_one_letter_code
_entity_poly.pdbx_strand_id
1 'polypeptide(L)'
;MPRGRKRRQLNGDSKSPTKESNTVEDCGEDNSKRDPDELPSIELYEHLNQAGINDRGASKQCRAADGLEDATRQLNSDERHLIGSLAEDWSLSLLTDPQGNGLGKDSIKWLSYMIEDQAHLDGDCQCKGKAGQRLPVLDGRVKTSGSIVDPVTLKLPNSGSRPNQEIRQVYKCCSPHRPDRVRLLLPKVLPCTSACTVLELDTESGESGQLKVSFKLQEKQIMRRLSTIQGQLYVLLLLVFKRLLPEAPGSIRSLRACHAKALLFFMISEHSNDQESAWTKEKLISLLKESLGLLVSYLTATKTHGDCMPNFFMPDATLRLKSTSKAARIDFKKEKHRIIERLRTLQKDVSPLLNFVKNHVSARESDRVFQLFTALPMVELNDFEAFTGDALLYLLVQHLFNQIPKLQVDARKKFLQHIEKLRSLPSSSSVSTCLAIMARLRLDDTESAKEKLQQVMWRHVEPCRFNFPCEVEPDFSFLPEFTRKLIKITPYGSGNMLQVNFRSLLMSLQAELLPKEQIFLNEWRRAVEPDPDIDELYALAHYSRNIEQIRKCSKKIWELLDCENRGLGDAQKHWSVARKACFNGLFMVTMLAAALAALSRVPILISDGPVLVGVAEILIFIVAAFACLQLFLHTKFVICLFYNTPSRYQSNQRLMLSIFAILPILSVAWSILLNQRFFLDISNIIGQRLLPDLMRFRQTADKIFLELVLALT
;
A
#
# COMPACT_ATOMS: atom_id res chain seq x y z
N MET A 1 -32.70 37.09 35.32
CA MET A 1 -32.84 37.70 36.66
C MET A 1 -32.36 36.70 37.72
N PRO A 2 -31.38 37.06 38.58
CA PRO A 2 -30.76 36.14 39.56
C PRO A 2 -31.06 36.51 41.02
N ARG A 3 -31.17 35.53 41.93
CA ARG A 3 -31.03 35.65 43.40
C ARG A 3 -30.65 34.26 43.94
N GLY A 4 -29.72 34.07 44.88
CA GLY A 4 -28.91 34.99 45.66
C GLY A 4 -27.89 34.23 46.54
N ARG A 5 -26.77 34.91 46.82
CA ARG A 5 -25.73 34.55 47.81
C ARG A 5 -26.14 35.00 49.22
N LYS A 6 -25.66 34.30 50.26
CA LYS A 6 -25.19 34.83 51.57
C LYS A 6 -24.00 33.95 52.00
N ARG A 7 -22.73 34.40 52.13
CA ARG A 7 -22.07 35.28 53.13
C ARG A 7 -22.43 34.86 54.57
N ARG A 8 -21.50 34.63 55.53
CA ARG A 8 -20.29 35.39 55.89
C ARG A 8 -19.51 34.72 57.06
N GLN A 9 -18.19 35.00 57.11
CA GLN A 9 -17.32 35.32 58.28
C GLN A 9 -16.95 34.22 59.29
N LEU A 10 -15.66 33.86 59.44
CA LEU A 10 -14.46 34.54 60.00
C LEU A 10 -14.35 34.39 61.53
N ASN A 11 -13.23 33.76 61.94
CA ASN A 11 -12.34 33.98 63.11
C ASN A 11 -11.63 32.64 63.37
N GLY A 12 -10.31 32.50 63.47
CA GLY A 12 -9.32 33.43 64.01
C GLY A 12 -8.92 32.95 65.41
N ASP A 13 -7.87 32.12 65.50
CA ASP A 13 -6.76 32.23 66.46
C ASP A 13 -6.16 30.91 66.99
N SER A 14 -4.84 31.02 67.12
CA SER A 14 -3.74 30.10 67.40
C SER A 14 -3.69 29.48 68.80
N LYS A 15 -3.13 28.25 68.91
CA LYS A 15 -1.88 27.89 69.64
C LYS A 15 -1.79 26.37 69.92
N SER A 16 -0.64 25.79 69.59
CA SER A 16 -0.12 24.47 70.02
C SER A 16 0.42 24.51 71.48
N PRO A 17 1.01 23.44 72.07
CA PRO A 17 0.87 21.96 71.92
C PRO A 17 0.69 21.23 73.29
N THR A 18 0.27 19.95 73.34
CA THR A 18 0.92 18.85 74.13
C THR A 18 0.14 17.52 74.14
N LYS A 19 0.89 16.47 73.78
CA LYS A 19 0.98 15.09 74.34
C LYS A 19 -0.26 14.20 74.57
N GLU A 20 -0.29 13.13 73.77
CA GLU A 20 -0.36 11.70 74.14
C GLU A 20 -1.36 11.26 75.21
N SER A 21 -2.39 10.51 74.79
CA SER A 21 -2.59 9.15 75.32
C SER A 21 -3.40 8.30 74.34
N ASN A 22 -2.91 7.08 74.15
CA ASN A 22 -3.38 6.08 73.21
C ASN A 22 -4.81 5.61 73.50
N THR A 23 -5.66 5.61 72.48
CA THR A 23 -6.67 4.56 72.30
C THR A 23 -6.66 4.17 70.82
N VAL A 24 -6.23 2.93 70.59
CA VAL A 24 -6.21 2.28 69.29
C VAL A 24 -7.67 1.95 68.94
N GLU A 25 -8.28 2.78 68.09
CA GLU A 25 -9.42 2.36 67.29
C GLU A 25 -8.89 1.96 65.91
N ASP A 26 -8.86 0.65 65.72
CA ASP A 26 -8.64 -0.08 64.49
C ASP A 26 -9.64 0.38 63.42
N CYS A 27 -9.29 1.45 62.71
CA CYS A 27 -9.96 1.85 61.49
C CYS A 27 -9.41 0.96 60.38
N GLY A 28 -10.09 -0.17 60.16
CA GLY A 28 -9.85 -1.04 59.02
C GLY A 28 -9.75 -0.21 57.74
N GLU A 29 -8.56 -0.20 57.16
CA GLU A 29 -8.36 0.21 55.78
C GLU A 29 -9.21 -0.71 54.92
N ASP A 30 -10.26 -0.14 54.34
CA ASP A 30 -11.03 -0.76 53.27
C ASP A 30 -10.12 -0.85 52.03
N ASN A 31 -9.24 -1.86 52.05
CA ASN A 31 -8.45 -2.32 50.92
C ASN A 31 -9.39 -3.02 49.94
N SER A 32 -10.30 -2.25 49.32
CA SER A 32 -10.85 -2.64 48.03
C SER A 32 -9.64 -2.76 47.09
N LYS A 33 -9.25 -3.99 46.76
CA LYS A 33 -8.14 -4.30 45.86
C LYS A 33 -8.28 -3.45 44.59
N ARG A 34 -7.49 -2.37 44.47
CA ARG A 34 -7.39 -1.60 43.24
C ARG A 34 -7.03 -2.56 42.11
N ASP A 35 -7.73 -2.46 40.99
CA ASP A 35 -7.48 -3.30 39.83
C ASP A 35 -6.00 -3.13 39.42
N PRO A 36 -5.20 -4.20 39.38
CA PRO A 36 -3.77 -4.09 39.04
C PRO A 36 -3.55 -3.49 37.65
N ASP A 37 -4.55 -3.54 36.76
CA ASP A 37 -4.48 -2.98 35.41
C ASP A 37 -4.83 -1.49 35.36
N GLU A 38 -5.43 -0.89 36.40
CA GLU A 38 -5.98 0.48 36.37
C GLU A 38 -4.91 1.54 36.06
N LEU A 39 -3.83 1.57 36.82
CA LEU A 39 -2.74 2.55 36.63
C LEU A 39 -2.03 2.37 35.27
N PRO A 40 -1.58 1.15 34.87
CA PRO A 40 -1.02 0.93 33.54
C PRO A 40 -1.99 1.29 32.40
N SER A 41 -3.30 1.12 32.62
CA SER A 41 -4.32 1.47 31.65
C SER A 41 -4.42 2.98 31.42
N ILE A 42 -4.37 3.77 32.50
CA ILE A 42 -4.32 5.24 32.41
C ILE A 42 -3.04 5.69 31.71
N GLU A 43 -1.88 5.13 32.06
CA GLU A 43 -0.60 5.48 31.42
C GLU A 43 -0.62 5.17 29.92
N LEU A 44 -1.14 4.01 29.53
CA LEU A 44 -1.31 3.62 28.13
C LEU A 44 -2.22 4.61 27.40
N TYR A 45 -3.37 4.94 27.98
CA TYR A 45 -4.33 5.90 27.42
C TYR A 45 -3.68 7.27 27.15
N GLU A 46 -2.93 7.80 28.12
CA GLU A 46 -2.27 9.10 27.96
C GLU A 46 -1.17 9.05 26.90
N HIS A 47 -0.42 7.95 26.81
CA HIS A 47 0.60 7.78 25.78
C HIS A 47 -0.01 7.72 24.37
N LEU A 48 -1.11 6.98 24.20
CA LEU A 48 -1.84 6.91 22.94
C LEU A 48 -2.44 8.28 22.55
N ASN A 49 -2.94 9.04 23.52
CA ASN A 49 -3.40 10.41 23.29
C ASN A 49 -2.28 11.32 22.80
N GLN A 50 -1.11 11.27 23.44
CA GLN A 50 0.07 12.03 23.01
C GLN A 50 0.54 11.63 21.61
N ALA A 51 0.41 10.34 21.26
CA ALA A 51 0.67 9.82 19.92
C ALA A 51 -0.41 10.18 18.87
N GLY A 52 -1.44 10.95 19.24
CA GLY A 52 -2.50 11.37 18.33
C GLY A 52 -3.59 10.32 18.08
N ILE A 53 -3.62 9.22 18.83
CA ILE A 53 -4.66 8.20 18.76
C ILE A 53 -5.81 8.63 19.67
N ASN A 54 -6.53 9.64 19.21
CA ASN A 54 -7.66 10.26 19.88
C ASN A 54 -8.63 10.90 18.87
N ASP A 55 -9.77 11.40 19.35
CA ASP A 55 -10.81 11.97 18.49
C ASP A 55 -10.30 13.14 17.62
N ARG A 56 -9.32 13.90 18.10
CA ARG A 56 -8.71 14.99 17.30
C ARG A 56 -7.89 14.45 16.14
N GLY A 57 -7.07 13.42 16.38
CA GLY A 57 -6.29 12.76 15.33
C GLY A 57 -7.18 12.05 14.31
N ALA A 58 -8.19 11.33 14.80
CA ALA A 58 -9.25 10.71 14.01
C ALA A 58 -9.95 11.74 13.10
N SER A 59 -10.39 12.87 13.66
CA SER A 59 -11.07 13.93 12.91
C SER A 59 -10.19 14.55 11.81
N LYS A 60 -8.88 14.71 12.04
CA LYS A 60 -7.96 15.19 11.01
C LYS A 60 -7.89 14.23 9.82
N GLN A 61 -7.74 12.93 10.08
CA GLN A 61 -7.73 11.91 9.03
C GLN A 61 -9.09 11.83 8.30
N CYS A 62 -10.19 11.96 9.04
CA CYS A 62 -11.53 12.02 8.48
C CYS A 62 -11.67 13.15 7.46
N ARG A 63 -11.26 14.37 7.82
CA ARG A 63 -11.33 15.55 6.95
C ARG A 63 -10.50 15.38 5.68
N ALA A 64 -9.30 14.83 5.81
CA ALA A 64 -8.43 14.63 4.65
C ALA A 64 -8.95 13.52 3.71
N ALA A 65 -9.53 12.45 4.28
CA ALA A 65 -10.24 11.43 3.52
C ALA A 65 -11.49 11.99 2.81
N ASP A 66 -12.23 12.88 3.46
CA ASP A 66 -13.42 13.53 2.89
C ASP A 66 -13.06 14.53 1.79
N GLY A 67 -11.98 15.30 1.96
CA GLY A 67 -11.44 16.15 0.89
C GLY A 67 -11.03 15.33 -0.34
N LEU A 68 -10.39 14.17 -0.14
CA LEU A 68 -10.03 13.26 -1.24
C LEU A 68 -11.26 12.68 -1.95
N GLU A 69 -12.24 12.20 -1.19
CA GLU A 69 -13.47 11.64 -1.77
C GLU A 69 -14.30 12.71 -2.48
N ASP A 70 -14.42 13.91 -1.90
CA ASP A 70 -15.17 15.02 -2.49
C ASP A 70 -14.49 15.56 -3.76
N ALA A 71 -13.18 15.79 -3.71
CA ALA A 71 -12.45 16.21 -4.90
C ALA A 71 -12.53 15.16 -6.01
N THR A 72 -12.44 13.87 -5.68
CA THR A 72 -12.62 12.78 -6.66
C THR A 72 -14.02 12.78 -7.27
N ARG A 73 -15.06 13.04 -6.46
CA ARG A 73 -16.45 13.13 -6.91
C ARG A 73 -16.70 14.34 -7.81
N GLN A 74 -16.05 15.46 -7.56
CA GLN A 74 -16.13 16.62 -8.46
C GLN A 74 -15.43 16.31 -9.79
N LEU A 75 -14.23 15.71 -9.73
CA LEU A 75 -13.40 15.48 -10.92
C LEU A 75 -13.93 14.37 -11.85
N ASN A 76 -14.58 13.34 -11.30
CA ASN A 76 -15.14 12.24 -12.09
C ASN A 76 -16.67 12.21 -12.02
N SER A 77 -17.30 11.81 -13.12
CA SER A 77 -18.73 11.45 -13.12
C SER A 77 -19.04 10.17 -12.35
N ASP A 78 -18.04 9.31 -12.11
CA ASP A 78 -18.22 8.03 -11.43
C ASP A 78 -18.44 8.22 -9.93
N GLU A 79 -19.55 7.69 -9.42
CA GLU A 79 -19.80 7.63 -7.98
C GLU A 79 -18.82 6.64 -7.32
N ARG A 80 -17.79 7.18 -6.67
CA ARG A 80 -16.77 6.42 -5.93
C ARG A 80 -16.76 6.78 -4.45
N HIS A 81 -16.55 5.77 -3.62
CA HIS A 81 -16.45 5.91 -2.17
C HIS A 81 -15.07 5.48 -1.67
N LEU A 82 -14.46 6.33 -0.85
CA LEU A 82 -13.20 5.99 -0.20
C LEU A 82 -13.48 5.10 1.01
N ILE A 83 -12.76 3.98 1.12
CA ILE A 83 -12.95 2.95 2.15
C ILE A 83 -11.61 2.47 2.74
N GLY A 84 -11.67 1.65 3.79
CA GLY A 84 -10.49 1.07 4.43
C GLY A 84 -9.85 2.03 5.42
N SER A 85 -8.67 1.65 5.94
CA SER A 85 -8.10 2.30 7.12
C SER A 85 -7.89 3.81 6.97
N LEU A 86 -7.59 4.29 5.77
CA LEU A 86 -7.43 5.73 5.52
C LEU A 86 -8.74 6.53 5.65
N ALA A 87 -9.88 5.90 5.38
CA ALA A 87 -11.21 6.54 5.40
C ALA A 87 -11.96 6.35 6.73
N GLU A 88 -11.42 5.53 7.64
CA GLU A 88 -12.08 4.99 8.83
C GLU A 88 -11.49 5.52 10.14
N ASP A 89 -10.79 6.66 10.09
CA ASP A 89 -10.34 7.48 11.23
C ASP A 89 -9.24 6.90 12.14
N TRP A 90 -9.11 5.58 12.24
CA TRP A 90 -8.24 4.91 13.21
C TRP A 90 -7.13 4.08 12.53
N SER A 91 -6.36 4.70 11.64
CA SER A 91 -5.31 4.00 10.89
C SER A 91 -3.96 3.95 11.61
N LEU A 92 -3.25 2.83 11.48
CA LEU A 92 -1.81 2.74 11.81
C LEU A 92 -0.92 3.59 10.87
N SER A 93 -1.48 4.11 9.77
CA SER A 93 -0.81 4.98 8.79
C SER A 93 -0.26 6.28 9.39
N LEU A 94 -0.90 6.75 10.46
CA LEU A 94 -0.55 7.97 11.18
C LEU A 94 0.49 7.74 12.28
N LEU A 95 0.98 6.51 12.44
CA LEU A 95 1.90 6.15 13.50
C LEU A 95 3.26 5.83 12.92
N THR A 96 4.30 6.28 13.60
CA THR A 96 5.70 6.00 13.25
C THR A 96 6.42 5.34 14.41
N ASP A 97 7.47 4.59 14.08
CA ASP A 97 8.49 4.21 15.06
C ASP A 97 9.45 5.40 15.35
N PRO A 98 10.36 5.29 16.33
CA PRO A 98 11.29 6.39 16.67
C PRO A 98 12.28 6.72 15.56
N GLN A 99 12.37 5.89 14.52
CA GLN A 99 13.21 6.10 13.35
C GLN A 99 12.41 6.74 12.19
N GLY A 100 11.15 7.13 12.44
CA GLY A 100 10.25 7.75 11.48
C GLY A 100 9.64 6.76 10.48
N ASN A 101 9.76 5.44 10.70
CA ASN A 101 9.17 4.46 9.78
C ASN A 101 7.69 4.25 10.10
N GLY A 102 6.84 4.30 9.08
CA GLY A 102 5.39 4.09 9.23
C GLY A 102 5.04 2.70 9.80
N LEU A 103 4.15 2.68 10.80
CA LEU A 103 3.62 1.44 11.37
C LEU A 103 2.50 0.83 10.52
N GLY A 104 1.87 1.62 9.65
CA GLY A 104 0.88 1.21 8.66
C GLY A 104 1.45 1.07 7.25
N LYS A 105 0.68 0.45 6.35
CA LYS A 105 0.89 0.59 4.90
C LYS A 105 -0.23 1.46 4.38
N ASP A 106 0.14 2.51 3.65
CA ASP A 106 -0.80 3.48 3.10
C ASP A 106 -1.25 2.97 1.73
N SER A 107 -2.42 2.33 1.70
CA SER A 107 -3.09 1.97 0.46
C SER A 107 -4.45 2.63 0.42
N ILE A 108 -4.71 3.37 -0.65
CA ILE A 108 -5.99 4.03 -0.90
C ILE A 108 -6.92 3.00 -1.52
N LYS A 109 -8.14 2.89 -0.99
CA LYS A 109 -9.12 1.92 -1.48
C LYS A 109 -10.40 2.63 -1.84
N TRP A 110 -10.85 2.38 -3.06
CA TRP A 110 -12.06 2.93 -3.63
C TRP A 110 -13.07 1.80 -3.86
N LEU A 111 -14.32 2.07 -3.55
CA LEU A 111 -15.46 1.35 -4.11
C LEU A 111 -16.02 2.17 -5.26
N SER A 112 -16.33 1.51 -6.37
CA SER A 112 -17.00 2.10 -7.53
C SER A 112 -18.24 1.27 -7.83
N TYR A 113 -19.39 1.92 -8.00
CA TYR A 113 -20.57 1.19 -8.42
C TYR A 113 -20.45 0.74 -9.88
N MET A 114 -20.96 -0.43 -10.17
CA MET A 114 -21.16 -0.88 -11.55
C MET A 114 -22.40 -0.18 -12.13
N ILE A 115 -22.37 0.14 -13.43
CA ILE A 115 -23.49 0.75 -14.15
C ILE A 115 -24.47 -0.37 -14.52
N GLU A 116 -25.16 -0.91 -13.52
CA GLU A 116 -26.17 -1.97 -13.66
C GLU A 116 -27.34 -1.74 -12.70
N ASP A 117 -28.43 -2.51 -12.89
CA ASP A 117 -29.57 -2.53 -11.97
C ASP A 117 -29.13 -2.88 -10.53
N GLN A 118 -29.84 -2.34 -9.54
CA GLN A 118 -29.55 -2.61 -8.13
C GLN A 118 -29.72 -4.09 -7.79
N ALA A 119 -28.84 -4.61 -6.94
CA ALA A 119 -28.98 -5.96 -6.39
C ALA A 119 -30.12 -6.02 -5.37
N HIS A 120 -30.95 -7.05 -5.48
CA HIS A 120 -32.07 -7.30 -4.59
C HIS A 120 -31.76 -8.51 -3.72
N LEU A 121 -31.50 -8.32 -2.42
CA LEU A 121 -31.24 -9.41 -1.48
C LEU A 121 -32.54 -9.93 -0.86
N ASP A 122 -32.61 -11.24 -0.63
CA ASP A 122 -33.72 -11.85 0.10
C ASP A 122 -33.83 -11.33 1.54
N GLY A 123 -35.06 -11.27 2.05
CA GLY A 123 -35.38 -10.82 3.41
C GLY A 123 -35.50 -9.29 3.57
N ASP A 124 -34.60 -8.51 2.97
CA ASP A 124 -34.51 -7.06 3.19
C ASP A 124 -34.99 -6.20 1.99
N CYS A 125 -35.21 -6.80 0.82
CA CYS A 125 -35.69 -6.09 -0.37
C CYS A 125 -37.21 -5.81 -0.32
N GLN A 126 -37.59 -4.53 -0.36
CA GLN A 126 -39.00 -4.09 -0.40
C GLN A 126 -39.50 -3.68 -1.79
N CYS A 127 -38.68 -3.83 -2.84
CA CYS A 127 -39.04 -3.45 -4.21
C CYS A 127 -40.19 -4.32 -4.74
N LYS A 128 -41.28 -3.68 -5.18
CA LYS A 128 -42.42 -4.36 -5.81
C LYS A 128 -42.02 -4.91 -7.19
N GLY A 129 -42.48 -6.10 -7.54
CA GLY A 129 -42.22 -6.73 -8.85
C GLY A 129 -40.84 -7.38 -9.03
N LYS A 130 -39.96 -7.31 -8.02
CA LYS A 130 -38.61 -7.91 -8.06
C LYS A 130 -38.49 -9.24 -7.30
N ALA A 131 -39.60 -9.82 -6.84
CA ALA A 131 -39.59 -11.02 -6.00
C ALA A 131 -38.87 -12.21 -6.64
N GLY A 132 -39.00 -12.42 -7.95
CA GLY A 132 -38.30 -13.48 -8.69
C GLY A 132 -36.83 -13.17 -9.05
N GLN A 133 -36.34 -11.98 -8.71
CA GLN A 133 -34.96 -11.53 -8.94
C GLN A 133 -34.17 -11.38 -7.64
N ARG A 134 -34.75 -11.80 -6.51
CA ARG A 134 -34.09 -11.69 -5.22
C ARG A 134 -33.03 -12.79 -5.08
N LEU A 135 -31.92 -12.38 -4.50
CA LEU A 135 -30.72 -13.18 -4.36
C LEU A 135 -30.63 -13.73 -2.93
N PRO A 136 -30.62 -15.05 -2.75
CA PRO A 136 -30.48 -15.65 -1.43
C PRO A 136 -29.04 -15.46 -0.92
N VAL A 137 -28.93 -15.10 0.36
CA VAL A 137 -27.65 -14.97 1.06
C VAL A 137 -27.41 -16.24 1.88
N LEU A 138 -26.33 -16.96 1.60
CA LEU A 138 -25.91 -18.17 2.30
C LEU A 138 -24.46 -18.01 2.75
N ASP A 139 -24.19 -18.10 4.07
CA ASP A 139 -22.86 -17.85 4.66
C ASP A 139 -22.23 -16.52 4.19
N GLY A 140 -23.07 -15.48 4.12
CA GLY A 140 -22.67 -14.14 3.68
C GLY A 140 -22.32 -14.01 2.19
N ARG A 141 -22.62 -15.04 1.39
CA ARG A 141 -22.34 -15.12 -0.05
C ARG A 141 -23.62 -15.22 -0.85
N VAL A 142 -23.53 -14.79 -2.10
CA VAL A 142 -24.59 -14.82 -3.09
C VAL A 142 -24.04 -15.54 -4.33
N LYS A 143 -24.77 -16.56 -4.80
CA LYS A 143 -24.48 -17.22 -6.08
C LYS A 143 -25.30 -16.55 -7.17
N THR A 144 -24.64 -16.13 -8.24
CA THR A 144 -25.30 -15.50 -9.39
C THR A 144 -25.57 -16.55 -10.46
N SER A 145 -26.78 -16.54 -11.02
CA SER A 145 -27.15 -17.43 -12.11
C SER A 145 -26.76 -16.77 -13.45
N GLY A 146 -25.56 -17.05 -13.95
CA GLY A 146 -25.16 -16.96 -15.37
C GLY A 146 -25.19 -15.61 -16.12
N SER A 147 -25.81 -14.54 -15.61
CA SER A 147 -25.98 -13.26 -16.33
C SER A 147 -25.37 -12.03 -15.66
N ILE A 148 -24.71 -12.19 -14.52
CA ILE A 148 -24.13 -11.07 -13.75
C ILE A 148 -22.64 -10.96 -14.10
N VAL A 149 -22.19 -9.76 -14.50
CA VAL A 149 -20.78 -9.50 -14.77
C VAL A 149 -20.02 -9.50 -13.45
N ASP A 150 -18.90 -10.23 -13.38
CA ASP A 150 -18.11 -10.29 -12.15
C ASP A 150 -17.45 -8.92 -11.87
N PRO A 151 -17.63 -8.34 -10.67
CA PRO A 151 -16.99 -7.08 -10.34
C PRO A 151 -15.47 -7.19 -10.37
N VAL A 152 -14.80 -6.26 -11.03
CA VAL A 152 -13.34 -6.28 -11.16
C VAL A 152 -12.68 -5.49 -10.02
N THR A 153 -11.52 -6.00 -9.57
CA THR A 153 -10.61 -5.24 -8.70
C THR A 153 -9.40 -4.78 -9.49
N LEU A 154 -9.28 -3.47 -9.70
CA LEU A 154 -8.12 -2.83 -10.32
C LEU A 154 -7.10 -2.48 -9.24
N LYS A 155 -5.86 -2.95 -9.40
CA LYS A 155 -4.76 -2.62 -8.50
C LYS A 155 -3.78 -1.71 -9.23
N LEU A 156 -3.57 -0.53 -8.67
CA LEU A 156 -2.64 0.47 -9.16
C LEU A 156 -1.45 0.49 -8.19
N PRO A 157 -0.30 -0.10 -8.56
CA PRO A 157 0.85 -0.15 -7.67
C PRO A 157 1.43 1.25 -7.42
N ASN A 158 2.19 1.38 -6.34
CA ASN A 158 2.94 2.58 -6.00
C ASN A 158 3.91 2.95 -7.15
N SER A 159 3.97 4.24 -7.50
CA SER A 159 4.88 4.79 -8.51
C SER A 159 5.92 5.76 -7.93
N GLY A 160 6.26 5.62 -6.65
CA GLY A 160 7.18 6.44 -5.85
C GLY A 160 6.46 7.62 -5.16
N SER A 161 5.75 8.45 -5.93
CA SER A 161 5.00 9.59 -5.38
C SER A 161 3.50 9.33 -5.19
N ARG A 162 2.96 8.26 -5.80
CA ARG A 162 1.55 7.86 -5.68
C ARG A 162 1.42 6.64 -4.76
N PRO A 163 0.62 6.68 -3.69
CA PRO A 163 0.42 5.50 -2.85
C PRO A 163 -0.27 4.38 -3.64
N ASN A 164 -0.10 3.14 -3.19
CA ASN A 164 -0.83 2.01 -3.77
C ASN A 164 -2.33 2.30 -3.75
N GLN A 165 -3.02 2.08 -4.87
CA GLN A 165 -4.47 2.21 -4.93
C GLN A 165 -5.14 0.91 -5.36
N GLU A 166 -6.34 0.71 -4.85
CA GLU A 166 -7.21 -0.41 -5.21
C GLU A 166 -8.60 0.14 -5.51
N ILE A 167 -9.10 -0.06 -6.72
CA ILE A 167 -10.48 0.28 -7.09
C ILE A 167 -11.25 -1.03 -7.21
N ARG A 168 -12.30 -1.18 -6.40
CA ARG A 168 -13.17 -2.35 -6.42
C ARG A 168 -14.50 -1.95 -7.01
N GLN A 169 -14.87 -2.59 -8.10
CA GLN A 169 -16.23 -2.52 -8.59
C GLN A 169 -17.15 -3.32 -7.66
N VAL A 170 -18.36 -2.81 -7.44
CA VAL A 170 -19.37 -3.43 -6.58
C VAL A 170 -20.77 -3.24 -7.13
N TYR A 171 -21.66 -4.18 -6.82
CA TYR A 171 -23.09 -3.99 -7.02
C TYR A 171 -23.69 -3.24 -5.84
N LYS A 172 -24.48 -2.21 -6.12
CA LYS A 172 -25.26 -1.50 -5.11
C LYS A 172 -26.52 -2.29 -4.78
N CYS A 173 -26.77 -2.58 -3.51
CA CYS A 173 -28.04 -3.18 -3.10
C CYS A 173 -29.14 -2.12 -3.02
N CYS A 174 -30.38 -2.52 -3.30
CA CYS A 174 -31.57 -1.65 -3.24
C CYS A 174 -31.93 -1.18 -1.82
N SER A 175 -31.50 -1.91 -0.80
CA SER A 175 -31.69 -1.60 0.60
C SER A 175 -30.48 -2.04 1.43
N PRO A 176 -30.25 -1.45 2.61
CA PRO A 176 -29.29 -1.98 3.58
C PRO A 176 -29.72 -3.37 4.05
N HIS A 177 -28.78 -4.32 4.04
CA HIS A 177 -28.95 -5.66 4.58
C HIS A 177 -28.75 -5.65 6.10
N ARG A 178 -29.52 -6.44 6.85
CA ARG A 178 -29.41 -6.55 8.32
C ARG A 178 -29.34 -5.18 9.04
N PRO A 179 -30.25 -4.23 8.76
CA PRO A 179 -30.21 -2.89 9.36
C PRO A 179 -30.42 -2.91 10.88
N ASP A 180 -31.03 -3.97 11.41
CA ASP A 180 -31.16 -4.24 12.85
C ASP A 180 -29.79 -4.37 13.53
N ARG A 181 -28.83 -5.08 12.91
CA ARG A 181 -27.47 -5.24 13.44
C ARG A 181 -26.68 -3.95 13.38
N VAL A 182 -26.85 -3.16 12.32
CA VAL A 182 -26.20 -1.84 12.19
C VAL A 182 -26.67 -0.88 13.29
N ARG A 183 -27.97 -0.92 13.64
CA ARG A 183 -28.58 -0.11 14.71
C ARG A 183 -28.08 -0.46 16.12
N LEU A 184 -27.42 -1.61 16.32
CA LEU A 184 -26.78 -1.91 17.60
C LEU A 184 -25.56 -1.01 17.86
N LEU A 185 -24.94 -0.49 16.80
CA LEU A 185 -23.71 0.30 16.88
C LEU A 185 -23.92 1.78 16.56
N LEU A 186 -25.08 2.16 16.02
CA LEU A 186 -25.42 3.52 15.65
C LEU A 186 -26.68 4.00 16.40
N PRO A 187 -26.70 5.24 16.93
CA PRO A 187 -27.87 5.77 17.63
C PRO A 187 -29.14 5.78 16.76
N LYS A 188 -30.29 5.46 17.36
CA LYS A 188 -31.61 5.39 16.68
C LYS A 188 -32.03 6.68 15.95
N VAL A 189 -31.46 7.83 16.30
CA VAL A 189 -31.82 9.16 15.80
C VAL A 189 -31.23 9.47 14.43
N LEU A 190 -30.20 8.72 13.99
CA LEU A 190 -29.69 8.84 12.63
C LEU A 190 -30.56 8.03 11.66
N PRO A 191 -30.87 8.55 10.45
CA PRO A 191 -31.41 7.73 9.38
C PRO A 191 -30.37 6.65 9.08
N CYS A 192 -30.53 5.47 9.70
CA CYS A 192 -29.58 4.35 9.78
C CYS A 192 -29.31 3.68 8.41
N THR A 193 -29.50 4.36 7.29
CA THR A 193 -29.69 3.73 5.98
C THR A 193 -29.13 4.53 4.80
N SER A 194 -28.35 5.60 5.00
CA SER A 194 -27.76 6.31 3.84
C SER A 194 -26.64 5.51 3.15
N ALA A 195 -25.93 4.67 3.91
CA ALA A 195 -24.96 3.73 3.35
C ALA A 195 -25.68 2.46 2.85
N CYS A 196 -25.63 2.22 1.55
CA CYS A 196 -26.14 1.00 0.93
C CYS A 196 -25.23 -0.20 1.25
N THR A 197 -25.80 -1.39 1.40
CA THR A 197 -25.01 -2.63 1.36
C THR A 197 -24.54 -2.85 -0.07
N VAL A 198 -23.36 -3.47 -0.23
CA VAL A 198 -22.80 -3.74 -1.56
C VAL A 198 -22.39 -5.19 -1.71
N LEU A 199 -22.38 -5.69 -2.94
CA LEU A 199 -21.84 -7.01 -3.28
C LEU A 199 -20.48 -6.87 -3.94
N GLU A 200 -19.49 -7.55 -3.38
CA GLU A 200 -18.11 -7.61 -3.89
C GLU A 200 -17.80 -9.01 -4.42
N LEU A 201 -16.86 -9.11 -5.36
CA LEU A 201 -16.33 -10.40 -5.79
C LEU A 201 -15.67 -11.14 -4.60
N ASP A 202 -16.04 -12.40 -4.38
CA ASP A 202 -15.43 -13.23 -3.35
C ASP A 202 -14.08 -13.80 -3.84
N THR A 203 -13.01 -13.15 -3.43
CA THR A 203 -11.64 -13.57 -3.77
C THR A 203 -11.07 -14.63 -2.82
N GLU A 204 -11.84 -15.09 -1.82
CA GLU A 204 -11.38 -15.96 -0.75
C GLU A 204 -11.83 -17.43 -0.90
N SER A 205 -12.96 -17.71 -1.57
CA SER A 205 -13.35 -19.10 -1.88
C SER A 205 -12.52 -19.75 -2.97
N GLY A 206 -12.02 -18.95 -3.92
CA GLY A 206 -11.46 -19.49 -5.15
C GLY A 206 -12.51 -20.04 -6.12
N GLU A 207 -13.80 -19.88 -5.81
CA GLU A 207 -14.92 -20.18 -6.73
C GLU A 207 -15.15 -18.97 -7.63
N SER A 208 -15.12 -19.15 -8.96
CA SER A 208 -15.42 -18.08 -9.92
C SER A 208 -16.91 -17.73 -9.89
N GLY A 209 -17.27 -16.46 -10.10
CA GLY A 209 -18.66 -16.04 -10.17
C GLY A 209 -19.38 -15.84 -8.83
N GLN A 210 -18.68 -15.99 -7.69
CA GLN A 210 -19.32 -15.85 -6.38
C GLN A 210 -19.19 -14.43 -5.83
N LEU A 211 -20.32 -13.86 -5.41
CA LEU A 211 -20.35 -12.55 -4.75
C LEU A 211 -20.47 -12.71 -3.24
N LYS A 212 -19.97 -11.72 -2.51
CA LYS A 212 -20.02 -11.60 -1.05
C LYS A 212 -20.72 -10.32 -0.65
N VAL A 213 -21.58 -10.43 0.36
CA VAL A 213 -22.20 -9.28 1.01
C VAL A 213 -21.14 -8.51 1.81
N SER A 214 -21.04 -7.21 1.54
CA SER A 214 -20.04 -6.32 2.14
C SER A 214 -20.70 -5.13 2.83
N PHE A 215 -20.23 -4.86 4.04
CA PHE A 215 -20.73 -3.80 4.92
C PHE A 215 -19.77 -2.61 5.02
N LYS A 216 -18.81 -2.47 4.09
CA LYS A 216 -17.71 -1.50 4.23
C LYS A 216 -18.16 -0.05 4.38
N LEU A 217 -19.27 0.35 3.74
CA LEU A 217 -19.81 1.70 3.87
C LEU A 217 -20.41 1.93 5.27
N GLN A 218 -21.12 0.93 5.80
CA GLN A 218 -21.64 0.95 7.17
C GLN A 218 -20.50 0.90 8.19
N GLU A 219 -19.52 0.02 7.98
CA GLU A 219 -18.29 -0.05 8.78
C GLU A 219 -17.61 1.32 8.83
N LYS A 220 -17.46 2.00 7.69
CA LYS A 220 -16.90 3.36 7.65
C LYS A 220 -17.69 4.30 8.56
N GLN A 221 -19.02 4.33 8.46
CA GLN A 221 -19.86 5.19 9.31
C GLN A 221 -19.71 4.88 10.80
N ILE A 222 -19.62 3.60 11.18
CA ILE A 222 -19.44 3.16 12.57
C ILE A 222 -18.05 3.56 13.07
N MET A 223 -17.00 3.26 12.31
CA MET A 223 -15.61 3.54 12.71
C MET A 223 -15.35 5.04 12.95
N ARG A 224 -16.02 5.92 12.17
CA ARG A 224 -15.93 7.38 12.32
C ARG A 224 -16.65 7.95 13.55
N ARG A 225 -17.38 7.12 14.28
CA ARG A 225 -18.18 7.51 15.47
C ARG A 225 -17.67 6.89 16.76
N LEU A 226 -16.57 6.14 16.70
CA LEU A 226 -15.96 5.58 17.88
C LEU A 226 -15.53 6.70 18.84
N SER A 227 -15.68 6.45 20.13
CA SER A 227 -15.01 7.26 21.15
C SER A 227 -13.50 7.05 21.11
N THR A 228 -12.74 7.96 21.72
CA THR A 228 -11.28 7.82 21.86
C THR A 228 -10.88 6.44 22.40
N ILE A 229 -11.56 5.92 23.43
CA ILE A 229 -11.22 4.63 24.05
C ILE A 229 -11.52 3.46 23.11
N GLN A 230 -12.67 3.50 22.41
CA GLN A 230 -13.03 2.49 21.40
C GLN A 230 -12.04 2.47 20.24
N GLY A 231 -11.64 3.66 19.76
CA GLY A 231 -10.64 3.82 18.71
C GLY A 231 -9.25 3.35 19.14
N GLN A 232 -8.84 3.65 20.38
CA GLN A 232 -7.59 3.15 20.96
C GLN A 232 -7.59 1.63 21.08
N LEU A 233 -8.68 1.02 21.56
CA LEU A 233 -8.81 -0.43 21.62
C LEU A 233 -8.64 -1.07 20.22
N TYR A 234 -9.28 -0.50 19.20
CA TYR A 234 -9.12 -0.95 17.81
C TYR A 234 -7.68 -0.88 17.33
N VAL A 235 -6.97 0.22 17.60
CA VAL A 235 -5.57 0.38 17.23
C VAL A 235 -4.68 -0.63 17.96
N LEU A 236 -4.91 -0.87 19.26
CA LEU A 236 -4.19 -1.89 20.04
C LEU A 236 -4.40 -3.29 19.45
N LEU A 237 -5.64 -3.66 19.09
CA LEU A 237 -5.92 -4.93 18.41
C LEU A 237 -5.17 -5.05 17.08
N LEU A 238 -5.10 -3.97 16.29
CA LEU A 238 -4.33 -3.96 15.04
C LEU A 238 -2.83 -4.13 15.30
N LEU A 239 -2.28 -3.52 16.34
CA LEU A 239 -0.87 -3.68 16.73
C LEU A 239 -0.59 -5.11 17.15
N VAL A 240 -1.47 -5.73 17.96
CA VAL A 240 -1.36 -7.16 18.31
C VAL A 240 -1.31 -8.00 17.03
N PHE A 241 -2.29 -7.84 16.14
CA PHE A 241 -2.40 -8.68 14.94
C PHE A 241 -1.27 -8.47 13.93
N LYS A 242 -0.78 -7.24 13.77
CA LYS A 242 0.19 -6.88 12.73
C LYS A 242 1.64 -6.85 13.20
N ARG A 243 1.89 -6.75 14.51
CA ARG A 243 3.23 -6.57 15.09
C ARG A 243 3.59 -7.64 16.12
N LEU A 244 2.65 -8.04 16.99
CA LEU A 244 2.97 -8.95 18.08
C LEU A 244 2.62 -10.43 17.83
N LEU A 245 1.76 -10.75 16.87
CA LEU A 245 1.45 -12.13 16.48
C LEU A 245 2.32 -12.70 15.34
N PRO A 246 2.91 -11.92 14.43
CA PRO A 246 3.91 -12.44 13.49
C PRO A 246 5.19 -12.89 14.22
N GLU A 247 5.82 -13.99 13.80
CA GLU A 247 7.13 -14.44 14.35
C GLU A 247 8.31 -13.63 13.80
N ALA A 248 8.20 -13.19 12.55
CA ALA A 248 9.19 -12.36 11.88
C ALA A 248 8.51 -11.22 11.09
N PRO A 249 9.18 -10.07 10.92
CA PRO A 249 8.73 -9.02 10.01
C PRO A 249 8.50 -9.60 8.60
N GLY A 250 7.26 -9.52 8.11
CA GLY A 250 6.88 -10.05 6.78
C GLY A 250 6.42 -11.51 6.76
N SER A 251 6.29 -12.17 7.91
CA SER A 251 5.62 -13.48 8.01
C SER A 251 4.12 -13.39 7.71
N ILE A 252 3.52 -14.54 7.39
CA ILE A 252 2.10 -14.71 7.02
C ILE A 252 1.20 -14.05 8.06
N ARG A 253 0.34 -13.13 7.61
CA ARG A 253 -0.64 -12.44 8.46
C ARG A 253 -2.02 -13.07 8.29
N SER A 254 -2.34 -13.98 9.20
CA SER A 254 -3.62 -14.71 9.21
C SER A 254 -4.78 -13.85 9.69
N LEU A 255 -4.55 -12.94 10.63
CA LEU A 255 -5.53 -11.98 11.15
C LEU A 255 -5.45 -10.62 10.44
N ARG A 256 -6.61 -9.97 10.28
CA ARG A 256 -6.81 -8.76 9.48
C ARG A 256 -7.61 -7.71 10.23
N ALA A 257 -7.67 -6.50 9.66
CA ALA A 257 -8.50 -5.41 10.18
C ALA A 257 -9.99 -5.78 10.30
N CYS A 258 -10.54 -6.60 9.39
CA CYS A 258 -11.93 -7.06 9.51
C CYS A 258 -12.19 -7.89 10.78
N HIS A 259 -11.21 -8.67 11.26
CA HIS A 259 -11.34 -9.40 12.52
C HIS A 259 -11.30 -8.44 13.71
N ALA A 260 -10.41 -7.44 13.68
CA ALA A 260 -10.32 -6.43 14.73
C ALA A 260 -11.60 -5.58 14.82
N LYS A 261 -12.18 -5.20 13.67
CA LYS A 261 -13.46 -4.49 13.61
C LYS A 261 -14.61 -5.34 14.16
N ALA A 262 -14.74 -6.59 13.69
CA ALA A 262 -15.80 -7.46 14.16
C ALA A 262 -15.73 -7.66 15.67
N LEU A 263 -14.53 -7.88 16.21
CA LEU A 263 -14.29 -8.01 17.64
C LEU A 263 -14.68 -6.73 18.40
N LEU A 264 -14.22 -5.57 17.94
CA LEU A 264 -14.61 -4.27 18.51
C LEU A 264 -16.13 -4.09 18.50
N PHE A 265 -16.81 -4.47 17.41
CA PHE A 265 -18.26 -4.34 17.30
C PHE A 265 -19.01 -5.25 18.27
N PHE A 266 -18.52 -6.48 18.51
CA PHE A 266 -19.05 -7.33 19.56
C PHE A 266 -18.88 -6.68 20.94
N MET A 267 -17.67 -6.19 21.27
CA MET A 267 -17.41 -5.49 22.54
C MET A 267 -18.31 -4.27 22.74
N ILE A 268 -18.50 -3.44 21.69
CA ILE A 268 -19.40 -2.28 21.75
C ILE A 268 -20.82 -2.74 22.03
N SER A 269 -21.31 -3.75 21.30
CA SER A 269 -22.67 -4.26 21.46
C SER A 269 -22.90 -4.89 22.84
N GLU A 270 -21.91 -5.57 23.41
CA GLU A 270 -22.00 -6.21 24.73
C GLU A 270 -22.06 -5.17 25.85
N HIS A 271 -21.23 -4.12 25.79
CA HIS A 271 -21.19 -3.05 26.79
C HIS A 271 -22.13 -1.87 26.52
N SER A 272 -23.04 -1.97 25.54
CA SER A 272 -23.96 -0.87 25.21
C SER A 272 -25.05 -0.65 26.26
N ASN A 273 -25.34 -1.65 27.10
CA ASN A 273 -26.43 -1.61 28.08
C ASN A 273 -25.95 -1.44 29.53
N ASP A 274 -24.65 -1.30 29.75
CA ASP A 274 -24.08 -1.19 31.10
C ASP A 274 -24.41 0.17 31.72
N GLN A 275 -24.94 0.17 32.95
CA GLN A 275 -25.28 1.40 33.68
C GLN A 275 -24.02 2.22 34.05
N GLU A 276 -22.88 1.54 34.19
CA GLU A 276 -21.55 2.15 34.23
C GLU A 276 -20.88 1.93 32.88
N SER A 277 -20.62 3.00 32.13
CA SER A 277 -19.94 2.91 30.83
C SER A 277 -18.60 2.17 30.98
N ALA A 278 -18.52 0.92 30.51
CA ALA A 278 -17.28 0.13 30.53
C ALA A 278 -16.12 0.80 29.77
N TRP A 279 -16.46 1.73 28.85
CA TRP A 279 -15.54 2.53 28.06
C TRP A 279 -14.93 3.69 28.88
N THR A 280 -14.11 3.36 29.89
CA THR A 280 -13.28 4.34 30.62
C THR A 280 -11.80 4.07 30.42
N LYS A 281 -10.95 5.08 30.67
CA LYS A 281 -9.50 4.97 30.47
C LYS A 281 -8.84 4.00 31.45
N GLU A 282 -9.43 3.85 32.64
CA GLU A 282 -9.04 2.92 33.70
C GLU A 282 -9.21 1.46 33.26
N LYS A 283 -10.17 1.19 32.36
CA LYS A 283 -10.53 -0.15 31.92
C LYS A 283 -9.97 -0.54 30.54
N LEU A 284 -9.18 0.30 29.87
CA LEU A 284 -8.65 0.04 28.52
C LEU A 284 -7.86 -1.28 28.42
N ILE A 285 -7.00 -1.60 29.40
CA ILE A 285 -6.29 -2.89 29.43
C ILE A 285 -7.25 -4.06 29.66
N SER A 286 -8.23 -3.90 30.55
CA SER A 286 -9.25 -4.92 30.82
C SER A 286 -10.06 -5.23 29.56
N LEU A 287 -10.56 -4.20 28.87
CA LEU A 287 -11.26 -4.30 27.58
C LEU A 287 -10.41 -4.99 26.51
N LEU A 288 -9.10 -4.74 26.48
CA LEU A 288 -8.17 -5.43 25.59
C LEU A 288 -8.07 -6.93 25.95
N LYS A 289 -7.85 -7.26 27.22
CA LYS A 289 -7.76 -8.66 27.67
C LYS A 289 -9.05 -9.43 27.40
N GLU A 290 -10.20 -8.80 27.62
CA GLU A 290 -11.51 -9.34 27.30
C GLU A 290 -11.67 -9.60 25.80
N SER A 291 -11.33 -8.61 24.96
CA SER A 291 -11.35 -8.76 23.50
C SER A 291 -10.47 -9.94 23.03
N LEU A 292 -9.25 -10.07 23.57
CA LEU A 292 -8.36 -11.18 23.23
C LEU A 292 -8.95 -12.53 23.69
N GLY A 293 -9.57 -12.57 24.87
CA GLY A 293 -10.28 -13.73 25.39
C GLY A 293 -11.46 -14.15 24.52
N LEU A 294 -12.26 -13.18 24.08
CA LEU A 294 -13.39 -13.40 23.19
C LEU A 294 -12.92 -13.98 21.84
N LEU A 295 -11.83 -13.45 21.26
CA LEU A 295 -11.23 -14.02 20.05
C LEU A 295 -10.72 -15.46 20.27
N VAL A 296 -10.07 -15.74 21.41
CA VAL A 296 -9.64 -17.10 21.77
C VAL A 296 -10.84 -18.04 21.88
N SER A 297 -11.95 -17.58 22.46
CA SER A 297 -13.18 -18.39 22.59
C SER A 297 -13.73 -18.77 21.21
N TYR A 298 -13.83 -17.80 20.29
CA TYR A 298 -14.30 -18.05 18.92
C TYR A 298 -13.38 -19.00 18.16
N LEU A 299 -12.07 -18.76 18.20
CA LEU A 299 -11.10 -19.67 17.59
C LEU A 299 -11.22 -21.08 18.18
N THR A 300 -11.43 -21.22 19.49
CA THR A 300 -11.57 -22.55 20.11
C THR A 300 -12.88 -23.24 19.70
N ALA A 301 -13.96 -22.48 19.52
CA ALA A 301 -15.29 -23.00 19.20
C ALA A 301 -15.49 -23.38 17.72
N THR A 302 -14.78 -22.75 16.78
CA THR A 302 -14.97 -23.01 15.35
C THR A 302 -14.47 -24.40 14.94
N LYS A 303 -15.35 -25.17 14.27
CA LYS A 303 -15.08 -26.56 13.85
C LYS A 303 -14.08 -26.65 12.70
N THR A 304 -14.18 -25.76 11.71
CA THR A 304 -13.26 -25.72 10.58
C THR A 304 -11.95 -25.03 10.95
N HIS A 305 -10.83 -25.56 10.47
CA HIS A 305 -9.52 -24.99 10.79
C HIS A 305 -9.29 -23.59 10.21
N GLY A 306 -9.90 -23.26 9.07
CA GLY A 306 -9.79 -21.93 8.44
C GLY A 306 -10.71 -20.86 9.03
N ASP A 307 -11.65 -21.25 9.90
CA ASP A 307 -12.67 -20.37 10.43
C ASP A 307 -12.18 -19.68 11.71
N CYS A 308 -12.37 -18.36 11.78
CA CYS A 308 -11.85 -17.52 12.85
C CYS A 308 -12.92 -17.17 13.89
N MET A 309 -13.96 -16.45 13.47
CA MET A 309 -15.02 -15.93 14.33
C MET A 309 -16.27 -15.58 13.51
N PRO A 310 -17.46 -15.46 14.12
CA PRO A 310 -18.66 -15.00 13.43
C PRO A 310 -18.50 -13.60 12.84
N ASN A 311 -19.21 -13.32 11.75
CA ASN A 311 -19.36 -11.96 11.24
C ASN A 311 -20.36 -11.20 12.13
N PHE A 312 -20.02 -9.96 12.51
CA PHE A 312 -20.89 -9.16 13.37
C PHE A 312 -22.27 -8.87 12.75
N PHE A 313 -22.33 -8.51 11.48
CA PHE A 313 -23.59 -8.15 10.80
C PHE A 313 -24.38 -9.38 10.33
N MET A 314 -23.69 -10.49 10.08
CA MET A 314 -24.28 -11.76 9.66
C MET A 314 -23.75 -12.87 10.57
N PRO A 315 -24.30 -13.07 11.78
CA PRO A 315 -23.77 -14.04 12.75
C PRO A 315 -23.81 -15.49 12.25
N ASP A 316 -24.65 -15.76 11.26
CA ASP A 316 -24.76 -17.01 10.51
C ASP A 316 -23.60 -17.22 9.52
N ALA A 317 -22.82 -16.18 9.23
CA ALA A 317 -21.64 -16.23 8.38
C ALA A 317 -20.33 -16.19 9.18
N THR A 318 -19.28 -16.84 8.68
CA THR A 318 -17.99 -16.91 9.40
C THR A 318 -16.88 -16.10 8.72
N LEU A 319 -16.15 -15.32 9.52
CA LEU A 319 -14.90 -14.68 9.09
C LEU A 319 -13.77 -15.71 9.09
N ARG A 320 -13.02 -15.78 7.98
CA ARG A 320 -11.97 -16.77 7.76
C ARG A 320 -10.57 -16.18 7.92
N LEU A 321 -9.65 -17.02 8.41
CA LEU A 321 -8.22 -16.72 8.42
C LEU A 321 -7.70 -16.59 6.99
N LYS A 322 -6.86 -15.58 6.74
CA LYS A 322 -6.34 -15.34 5.39
C LYS A 322 -5.17 -16.27 5.08
N SER A 323 -5.25 -17.00 3.96
CA SER A 323 -4.06 -17.60 3.36
C SER A 323 -3.29 -16.56 2.55
N THR A 324 -2.05 -16.23 2.96
CA THR A 324 -1.21 -15.28 2.22
C THR A 324 -0.26 -15.95 1.23
N SER A 325 -0.46 -17.23 0.92
CA SER A 325 0.43 -18.00 0.06
C SER A 325 -0.38 -18.79 -0.97
N LYS A 326 -0.18 -18.48 -2.25
CA LYS A 326 -0.66 -19.33 -3.37
C LYS A 326 0.22 -20.57 -3.58
N ALA A 327 1.44 -20.60 -3.01
CA ALA A 327 2.48 -21.59 -3.33
C ALA A 327 2.70 -22.66 -2.24
N ALA A 328 2.24 -22.42 -1.02
CA ALA A 328 2.29 -23.36 0.10
C ALA A 328 0.90 -23.40 0.77
N ARG A 329 0.29 -24.60 0.85
CA ARG A 329 -0.92 -24.82 1.64
C ARG A 329 -0.61 -24.47 3.10
N ILE A 330 -1.21 -23.40 3.60
CA ILE A 330 -1.10 -23.07 5.02
C ILE A 330 -1.82 -24.17 5.80
N ASP A 331 -1.11 -24.77 6.75
CA ASP A 331 -1.74 -25.61 7.75
C ASP A 331 -2.50 -24.70 8.74
N PHE A 332 -3.76 -24.44 8.41
CA PHE A 332 -4.64 -23.63 9.25
C PHE A 332 -4.82 -24.23 10.64
N LYS A 333 -4.68 -25.55 10.82
CA LYS A 333 -4.76 -26.16 12.15
C LYS A 333 -3.57 -25.68 12.97
N LYS A 334 -2.34 -25.85 12.48
CA LYS A 334 -1.13 -25.40 13.19
C LYS A 334 -1.14 -23.90 13.44
N GLU A 335 -1.50 -23.12 12.43
CA GLU A 335 -1.56 -21.66 12.52
C GLU A 335 -2.57 -21.18 13.58
N LYS A 336 -3.75 -21.80 13.62
CA LYS A 336 -4.80 -21.51 14.60
C LYS A 336 -4.34 -21.82 16.03
N HIS A 337 -3.71 -22.98 16.26
CA HIS A 337 -3.16 -23.33 17.58
C HIS A 337 -2.12 -22.31 18.04
N ARG A 338 -1.20 -21.92 17.15
CA ARG A 338 -0.18 -20.91 17.44
C ARG A 338 -0.79 -19.56 17.81
N ILE A 339 -1.80 -19.10 17.07
CA ILE A 339 -2.50 -17.85 17.35
C ILE A 339 -3.16 -17.92 18.74
N ILE A 340 -3.87 -19.01 19.03
CA ILE A 340 -4.54 -19.20 20.33
C ILE A 340 -3.52 -19.14 21.48
N GLU A 341 -2.39 -19.84 21.36
CA GLU A 341 -1.35 -19.85 22.38
C GLU A 341 -0.80 -18.44 22.66
N ARG A 342 -0.41 -17.72 21.61
CA ARG A 342 0.13 -16.35 21.75
C ARG A 342 -0.90 -15.37 22.30
N LEU A 343 -2.16 -15.48 21.87
CA LEU A 343 -3.24 -14.66 22.39
C LEU A 343 -3.48 -14.93 23.89
N ARG A 344 -3.46 -16.19 24.33
CA ARG A 344 -3.57 -16.55 25.76
C ARG A 344 -2.41 -16.00 26.59
N THR A 345 -1.19 -16.03 26.05
CA THR A 345 -0.03 -15.43 26.72
C THR A 345 -0.19 -13.92 26.85
N LEU A 346 -0.57 -13.23 25.77
CA LEU A 346 -0.80 -11.78 25.79
C LEU A 346 -1.99 -11.37 26.66
N GLN A 347 -3.02 -12.21 26.75
CA GLN A 347 -4.16 -11.97 27.63
C GLN A 347 -3.75 -12.00 29.11
N LYS A 348 -2.83 -12.91 29.49
CA LYS A 348 -2.29 -12.99 30.85
C LYS A 348 -1.33 -11.85 31.16
N ASP A 349 -0.46 -11.52 30.20
CA ASP A 349 0.54 -10.46 30.34
C ASP A 349 0.59 -9.57 29.09
N VAL A 350 0.08 -8.34 29.23
CA VAL A 350 0.07 -7.33 28.17
C VAL A 350 1.36 -6.52 28.10
N SER A 351 2.32 -6.74 29.01
CA SER A 351 3.59 -5.99 29.07
C SER A 351 4.34 -5.91 27.73
N PRO A 352 4.39 -6.98 26.89
CA PRO A 352 5.01 -6.89 25.57
C PRO A 352 4.38 -5.84 24.67
N LEU A 353 3.04 -5.65 24.74
CA LEU A 353 2.34 -4.62 23.98
C LEU A 353 2.59 -3.24 24.56
N LEU A 354 2.53 -3.08 25.89
CA LEU A 354 2.79 -1.80 26.55
C LEU A 354 4.19 -1.28 26.21
N ASN A 355 5.19 -2.16 26.31
CA ASN A 355 6.57 -1.85 25.93
C ASN A 355 6.68 -1.53 24.44
N PHE A 356 5.96 -2.24 23.57
CA PHE A 356 5.95 -1.93 22.15
C PHE A 356 5.37 -0.53 21.90
N VAL A 357 4.23 -0.19 22.50
CA VAL A 357 3.58 1.11 22.34
C VAL A 357 4.51 2.23 22.83
N LYS A 358 5.02 2.11 24.05
CA LYS A 358 5.91 3.11 24.66
C LYS A 358 7.18 3.38 23.85
N ASN A 359 7.74 2.35 23.24
CA ASN A 359 9.02 2.43 22.52
C ASN A 359 8.86 2.65 21.02
N HIS A 360 7.69 2.36 20.44
CA HIS A 360 7.53 2.31 18.98
C HIS A 360 6.33 3.06 18.42
N VAL A 361 5.50 3.70 19.25
CA VAL A 361 4.35 4.46 18.78
C VAL A 361 4.53 5.93 19.10
N SER A 362 4.85 6.72 18.07
CA SER A 362 4.83 8.17 18.13
C SER A 362 3.82 8.75 17.14
N ALA A 363 3.36 9.97 17.43
CA ALA A 363 2.56 10.74 16.48
C ALA A 363 3.40 11.01 15.22
N ARG A 364 2.86 10.71 14.04
CA ARG A 364 3.39 11.27 12.81
C ARG A 364 3.05 12.76 12.78
N GLU A 365 4.06 13.62 12.89
CA GLU A 365 3.88 15.08 12.93
C GLU A 365 3.33 15.67 11.62
N SER A 366 3.37 14.90 10.55
CA SER A 366 3.17 15.35 9.19
C SER A 366 1.81 14.93 8.63
N ASP A 367 1.06 15.91 8.10
CA ASP A 367 -0.20 15.70 7.38
C ASP A 367 -0.01 14.99 6.02
N ARG A 368 1.25 14.66 5.62
CA ARG A 368 1.60 13.99 4.35
C ARG A 368 1.02 12.58 4.18
N VAL A 369 0.38 12.00 5.20
CA VAL A 369 -0.34 10.71 5.05
C VAL A 369 -1.44 10.81 3.99
N PHE A 370 -1.93 12.03 3.75
CA PHE A 370 -2.84 12.33 2.66
C PHE A 370 -2.08 13.03 1.55
N GLN A 371 -1.44 12.23 0.70
CA GLN A 371 -0.97 12.69 -0.61
C GLN A 371 -2.18 12.86 -1.54
N LEU A 372 -3.10 13.72 -1.14
CA LEU A 372 -4.40 13.97 -1.74
C LEU A 372 -4.27 14.11 -3.26
N PHE A 373 -3.43 15.03 -3.71
CA PHE A 373 -3.25 15.35 -5.12
C PHE A 373 -2.41 14.33 -5.91
N THR A 374 -1.79 13.36 -5.25
CA THR A 374 -1.16 12.21 -5.95
C THR A 374 -2.16 11.07 -6.14
N ALA A 375 -3.29 11.13 -5.43
CA ALA A 375 -4.30 10.09 -5.38
C ALA A 375 -5.56 10.36 -6.20
N LEU A 376 -5.76 11.62 -6.63
CA LEU A 376 -6.91 12.05 -7.41
C LEU A 376 -6.96 11.39 -8.80
N PRO A 377 -8.16 11.26 -9.38
CA PRO A 377 -8.32 10.73 -10.73
C PRO A 377 -7.68 11.65 -11.76
N MET A 378 -7.23 11.04 -12.85
CA MET A 378 -6.53 11.71 -13.94
C MET A 378 -7.58 12.31 -14.88
N VAL A 379 -7.85 13.60 -14.73
CA VAL A 379 -8.84 14.29 -15.57
C VAL A 379 -8.20 15.55 -16.15
N GLU A 380 -8.37 15.75 -17.44
CA GLU A 380 -8.05 17.02 -18.09
C GLU A 380 -9.36 17.79 -18.27
N LEU A 381 -9.52 18.89 -17.53
CA LEU A 381 -10.67 19.77 -17.66
C LEU A 381 -10.20 21.19 -17.95
N ASN A 382 -10.86 21.81 -18.92
CA ASN A 382 -10.51 23.14 -19.42
C ASN A 382 -11.27 24.27 -18.71
N ASP A 383 -12.31 23.94 -17.93
CA ASP A 383 -13.11 24.92 -17.18
C ASP A 383 -12.98 24.67 -15.68
N PHE A 384 -12.59 25.71 -14.94
CA PHE A 384 -12.36 25.67 -13.50
C PHE A 384 -13.51 26.28 -12.70
N GLU A 385 -14.47 26.94 -13.34
CA GLU A 385 -15.49 27.74 -12.64
C GLU A 385 -16.50 26.88 -11.89
N ALA A 386 -16.70 25.63 -12.32
CA ALA A 386 -17.60 24.67 -11.68
C ALA A 386 -17.01 23.99 -10.42
N PHE A 387 -15.71 24.18 -10.13
CA PHE A 387 -14.99 23.42 -9.10
C PHE A 387 -14.73 24.25 -7.86
N THR A 388 -14.67 23.59 -6.70
CA THR A 388 -14.36 24.23 -5.41
C THR A 388 -13.37 23.40 -4.59
N GLY A 389 -12.79 24.03 -3.55
CA GLY A 389 -11.90 23.35 -2.60
C GLY A 389 -10.71 22.67 -3.26
N ASP A 390 -10.44 21.42 -2.84
CA ASP A 390 -9.28 20.64 -3.27
C ASP A 390 -9.31 20.27 -4.77
N ALA A 391 -10.49 20.10 -5.37
CA ALA A 391 -10.62 19.86 -6.81
C ALA A 391 -10.18 21.08 -7.63
N LEU A 392 -10.64 22.27 -7.23
CA LEU A 392 -10.22 23.53 -7.87
C LEU A 392 -8.71 23.75 -7.71
N LEU A 393 -8.16 23.48 -6.51
CA LEU A 393 -6.72 23.55 -6.26
C LEU A 393 -5.94 22.63 -7.21
N TYR A 394 -6.34 21.36 -7.30
CA TYR A 394 -5.72 20.38 -8.19
C TYR A 394 -5.70 20.84 -9.65
N LEU A 395 -6.87 21.24 -10.16
CA LEU A 395 -7.04 21.64 -11.56
C LEU A 395 -6.30 22.94 -11.90
N LEU A 396 -6.32 23.95 -11.01
CA LEU A 396 -5.58 25.20 -11.23
C LEU A 396 -4.07 24.94 -11.26
N VAL A 397 -3.54 24.10 -10.38
CA VAL A 397 -2.12 23.76 -10.37
C VAL A 397 -1.75 23.00 -11.64
N GLN A 398 -2.55 22.00 -12.06
CA GLN A 398 -2.34 21.29 -13.32
C GLN A 398 -2.30 22.25 -14.51
N HIS A 399 -3.28 23.14 -14.59
CA HIS A 399 -3.40 24.12 -15.66
C HIS A 399 -2.20 25.06 -15.74
N LEU A 400 -1.83 25.67 -14.60
CA LEU A 400 -0.71 26.59 -14.51
C LEU A 400 0.60 25.89 -14.85
N PHE A 401 0.81 24.69 -14.29
CA PHE A 401 2.02 23.91 -14.53
C PHE A 401 2.20 23.54 -16.01
N ASN A 402 1.12 23.14 -16.69
CA ASN A 402 1.11 22.83 -18.11
C ASN A 402 1.27 24.07 -19.01
N GLN A 403 0.85 25.25 -18.54
CA GLN A 403 0.98 26.50 -19.30
C GLN A 403 2.37 27.12 -19.22
N ILE A 404 3.11 26.95 -18.11
CA ILE A 404 4.41 27.61 -17.91
C ILE A 404 5.36 27.41 -19.11
N PRO A 405 5.64 26.19 -19.62
CA PRO A 405 6.53 26.00 -20.77
C PRO A 405 6.17 26.83 -22.01
N LYS A 406 4.87 27.10 -22.19
CA LYS A 406 4.30 27.81 -23.34
C LYS A 406 4.04 29.29 -23.05
N LEU A 407 4.39 29.77 -21.85
CA LEU A 407 4.05 31.11 -21.40
C LEU A 407 4.82 32.17 -22.21
N GLN A 408 4.07 33.13 -22.73
CA GLN A 408 4.55 34.30 -23.46
C GLN A 408 4.24 35.59 -22.68
N VAL A 409 4.90 36.70 -23.03
CA VAL A 409 4.82 37.97 -22.29
C VAL A 409 3.41 38.55 -22.27
N ASP A 410 2.68 38.44 -23.38
CA ASP A 410 1.28 38.87 -23.56
C ASP A 410 0.31 38.08 -22.67
N ALA A 411 0.56 36.78 -22.47
CA ALA A 411 -0.24 35.92 -21.60
C ALA A 411 0.05 36.09 -20.09
N ARG A 412 1.12 36.82 -19.70
CA ARG A 412 1.57 37.01 -18.31
C ARG A 412 0.45 37.52 -17.40
N LYS A 413 -0.34 38.49 -17.86
CA LYS A 413 -1.41 39.11 -17.04
C LYS A 413 -2.47 38.07 -16.65
N LYS A 414 -2.94 37.26 -17.61
CA LYS A 414 -3.93 36.21 -17.37
C LYS A 414 -3.36 35.11 -16.46
N PHE A 415 -2.11 34.72 -16.68
CA PHE A 415 -1.42 33.74 -15.83
C PHE A 415 -1.35 34.20 -14.37
N LEU A 416 -0.97 35.46 -14.12
CA LEU A 416 -0.89 36.01 -12.76
C LEU A 416 -2.25 36.11 -12.07
N GLN A 417 -3.34 36.35 -12.81
CA GLN A 417 -4.70 36.29 -12.25
C GLN A 417 -5.05 34.89 -11.74
N HIS A 418 -4.70 33.85 -12.48
CA HIS A 418 -4.88 32.47 -12.02
C HIS A 418 -3.99 32.13 -10.81
N ILE A 419 -2.76 32.66 -10.73
CA ILE A 419 -1.90 32.52 -9.54
C ILE A 419 -2.53 33.20 -8.32
N GLU A 420 -3.19 34.36 -8.49
CA GLU A 420 -3.85 35.05 -7.38
C GLU A 420 -5.09 34.28 -6.91
N LYS A 421 -5.87 33.72 -7.86
CA LYS A 421 -6.96 32.79 -7.54
C LYS A 421 -6.43 31.58 -6.77
N LEU A 422 -5.32 30.99 -7.21
CA LEU A 422 -4.68 29.88 -6.52
C LEU A 422 -4.28 30.26 -5.09
N ARG A 423 -3.66 31.44 -4.88
CA ARG A 423 -3.22 31.92 -3.56
C ARG A 423 -4.38 32.13 -2.58
N SER A 424 -5.59 32.38 -3.07
CA SER A 424 -6.78 32.50 -2.22
C SER A 424 -7.25 31.16 -1.63
N LEU A 425 -6.77 30.03 -2.15
CA LEU A 425 -7.12 28.69 -1.67
C LEU A 425 -6.24 28.28 -0.48
N PRO A 426 -6.78 27.52 0.50
CA PRO A 426 -5.99 26.92 1.57
C PRO A 426 -4.85 26.05 1.04
N SER A 427 -3.74 25.96 1.79
CA SER A 427 -2.60 25.08 1.46
C SER A 427 -1.98 25.25 0.07
N SER A 428 -2.12 26.44 -0.51
CA SER A 428 -1.63 26.77 -1.86
C SER A 428 -0.38 27.66 -1.86
N SER A 429 0.06 28.13 -0.69
CA SER A 429 1.08 29.18 -0.54
C SER A 429 2.42 28.78 -1.19
N SER A 430 2.86 27.55 -0.94
CA SER A 430 4.13 27.01 -1.44
C SER A 430 4.06 26.74 -2.94
N VAL A 431 2.95 26.16 -3.39
CA VAL A 431 2.71 25.82 -4.80
C VAL A 431 2.60 27.07 -5.65
N SER A 432 1.77 28.04 -5.23
CA SER A 432 1.60 29.32 -5.92
C SER A 432 2.90 30.12 -6.01
N THR A 433 3.71 30.11 -4.94
CA THR A 433 5.02 30.77 -4.93
C THR A 433 5.97 30.10 -5.92
N CYS A 434 6.05 28.77 -5.91
CA CYS A 434 6.89 28.01 -6.84
C CYS A 434 6.50 28.26 -8.31
N LEU A 435 5.21 28.16 -8.64
CA LEU A 435 4.69 28.41 -9.99
C LEU A 435 4.98 29.86 -10.44
N ALA A 436 4.85 30.84 -9.54
CA ALA A 436 5.17 32.24 -9.85
C ALA A 436 6.67 32.45 -10.12
N ILE A 437 7.56 31.76 -9.42
CA ILE A 437 9.00 31.79 -9.66
C ILE A 437 9.32 31.17 -11.02
N MET A 438 8.79 29.96 -11.30
CA MET A 438 9.00 29.27 -12.57
C MET A 438 8.50 30.10 -13.76
N ALA A 439 7.34 30.73 -13.64
CA ALA A 439 6.79 31.61 -14.68
C ALA A 439 7.69 32.83 -14.97
N ARG A 440 8.32 33.41 -13.94
CA ARG A 440 9.29 34.51 -14.13
C ARG A 440 10.55 34.06 -14.85
N LEU A 441 11.10 32.91 -14.47
CA LEU A 441 12.26 32.32 -15.14
C LEU A 441 11.96 32.03 -16.61
N ARG A 442 10.76 31.54 -16.93
CA ARG A 442 10.34 31.31 -18.32
C ARG A 442 10.34 32.58 -19.16
N LEU A 443 10.03 33.72 -18.54
CA LEU A 443 9.96 35.05 -19.14
C LEU A 443 11.28 35.84 -19.01
N ASP A 444 12.39 35.16 -18.70
CA ASP A 444 13.74 35.72 -18.50
C ASP A 444 13.84 36.80 -17.39
N ASP A 445 12.87 36.85 -16.48
CA ASP A 445 12.77 37.80 -15.36
C ASP A 445 13.46 37.24 -14.09
N THR A 446 14.77 36.99 -14.21
CA THR A 446 15.55 36.28 -13.17
C THR A 446 15.67 37.08 -11.87
N GLU A 447 15.79 38.40 -11.92
CA GLU A 447 15.92 39.24 -10.72
C GLU A 447 14.64 39.22 -9.86
N SER A 448 13.46 39.37 -10.49
CA SER A 448 12.19 39.25 -9.77
C SER A 448 11.97 37.83 -9.21
N ALA A 449 12.52 36.81 -9.86
CA ALA A 449 12.47 35.43 -9.37
C ALA A 449 13.30 35.28 -8.07
N LYS A 450 14.51 35.85 -8.03
CA LYS A 450 15.38 35.87 -6.84
C LYS A 450 14.76 36.64 -5.68
N GLU A 451 14.22 37.83 -5.93
CA GLU A 451 13.55 38.63 -4.90
C GLU A 451 12.39 37.85 -4.26
N LYS A 452 11.59 37.16 -5.08
CA LYS A 452 10.47 36.35 -4.57
C LYS A 452 10.95 35.16 -3.74
N LEU A 453 12.06 34.54 -4.14
CA LEU A 453 12.70 33.43 -3.42
C LEU A 453 13.24 33.85 -2.05
N GLN A 454 13.82 35.05 -1.94
CA GLN A 454 14.31 35.60 -0.67
C GLN A 454 13.18 35.85 0.34
N GLN A 455 11.95 36.09 -0.14
CA GLN A 455 10.76 36.28 0.69
C GLN A 455 10.12 34.97 1.17
N VAL A 456 10.60 33.80 0.73
CA VAL A 456 10.04 32.51 1.12
C VAL A 456 10.35 32.22 2.58
N MET A 457 9.29 32.12 3.39
CA MET A 457 9.39 31.70 4.78
C MET A 457 9.42 30.16 4.88
N TRP A 458 10.62 29.59 4.97
CA TRP A 458 10.82 28.13 4.99
C TRP A 458 10.08 27.36 6.07
N ARG A 459 9.81 27.99 7.22
CA ARG A 459 9.00 27.40 8.30
C ARG A 459 7.55 27.11 7.88
N HIS A 460 7.06 27.77 6.83
CA HIS A 460 5.69 27.64 6.32
C HIS A 460 5.64 26.93 4.95
N VAL A 461 6.74 26.32 4.49
CA VAL A 461 6.75 25.62 3.21
C VAL A 461 6.12 24.24 3.38
N GLU A 462 4.94 24.09 2.80
CA GLU A 462 4.11 22.89 2.88
C GLU A 462 4.59 21.84 1.87
N PRO A 463 4.68 20.57 2.27
CA PRO A 463 5.02 19.47 1.38
C PRO A 463 3.84 19.11 0.49
N CYS A 464 3.78 19.69 -0.70
CA CYS A 464 2.70 19.46 -1.66
C CYS A 464 3.20 18.66 -2.86
N ARG A 465 2.69 17.44 -3.03
CA ARG A 465 2.96 16.59 -4.19
C ARG A 465 1.75 16.52 -5.10
N PHE A 466 1.96 16.60 -6.40
CA PHE A 466 0.91 16.45 -7.41
C PHE A 466 1.32 15.44 -8.47
N ASN A 467 0.32 14.75 -9.01
CA ASN A 467 0.44 13.94 -10.21
C ASN A 467 -0.51 14.47 -11.28
N PHE A 468 -0.04 14.64 -12.51
CA PHE A 468 -0.84 15.12 -13.63
C PHE A 468 -0.76 14.16 -14.82
N PRO A 469 -1.87 13.99 -15.58
CA PRO A 469 -1.78 13.35 -16.89
C PRO A 469 -0.87 14.18 -17.79
N CYS A 470 -0.07 13.48 -18.59
CA CYS A 470 0.91 14.09 -19.47
C CYS A 470 0.91 13.32 -20.79
N GLU A 471 0.29 13.87 -21.83
CA GLU A 471 0.37 13.28 -23.17
C GLU A 471 1.71 13.62 -23.84
N VAL A 472 2.14 14.88 -23.71
CA VAL A 472 3.38 15.42 -24.29
C VAL A 472 4.27 15.93 -23.18
N GLU A 473 5.53 15.50 -23.19
CA GLU A 473 6.55 15.97 -22.26
C GLU A 473 6.72 17.51 -22.37
N PRO A 474 6.46 18.27 -21.30
CA PRO A 474 6.59 19.72 -21.35
C PRO A 474 8.06 20.15 -21.34
N ASP A 475 8.41 21.14 -22.16
CA ASP A 475 9.79 21.66 -22.19
C ASP A 475 10.08 22.60 -21.01
N PHE A 476 10.83 22.09 -20.04
CA PHE A 476 11.32 22.85 -18.90
C PHE A 476 12.77 23.34 -19.07
N SER A 477 13.28 23.48 -20.29
CA SER A 477 14.66 23.93 -20.60
C SER A 477 15.10 25.23 -19.93
N PHE A 478 14.16 26.12 -19.59
CA PHE A 478 14.39 27.35 -18.83
C PHE A 478 14.74 27.13 -17.34
N LEU A 479 14.63 25.90 -16.82
CA LEU A 479 15.00 25.55 -15.45
C LEU A 479 16.41 24.94 -15.37
N PRO A 480 17.10 25.08 -14.23
CA PRO A 480 18.39 24.43 -13.99
C PRO A 480 18.34 22.91 -14.15
N GLU A 481 19.45 22.29 -14.55
CA GLU A 481 19.51 20.86 -14.88
C GLU A 481 19.05 19.96 -13.73
N PHE A 482 19.51 20.20 -12.50
CA PHE A 482 19.09 19.41 -11.35
C PHE A 482 17.62 19.65 -11.01
N THR A 483 17.13 20.90 -11.08
CA THR A 483 15.72 21.23 -10.85
C THR A 483 14.79 20.46 -11.79
N ARG A 484 15.16 20.34 -13.07
CA ARG A 484 14.40 19.56 -14.06
C ARG A 484 14.29 18.08 -13.68
N LYS A 485 15.35 17.48 -13.10
CA LYS A 485 15.36 16.08 -12.68
C LYS A 485 14.40 15.77 -11.52
N LEU A 486 13.95 16.79 -10.78
CA LEU A 486 12.94 16.65 -9.72
C LEU A 486 11.51 16.57 -10.29
N ILE A 487 11.31 16.95 -11.56
CA ILE A 487 10.07 16.74 -12.30
C ILE A 487 10.17 15.37 -12.97
N LYS A 488 9.38 14.40 -12.52
CA LYS A 488 9.49 13.02 -13.01
C LYS A 488 8.37 12.67 -13.96
N ILE A 489 8.70 11.99 -15.04
CA ILE A 489 7.71 11.41 -15.94
C ILE A 489 7.75 9.89 -15.74
N THR A 490 6.58 9.32 -15.47
CA THR A 490 6.41 7.89 -15.23
C THR A 490 5.30 7.33 -16.12
N PRO A 491 5.48 6.15 -16.73
CA PRO A 491 4.42 5.52 -17.50
C PRO A 491 3.26 5.14 -16.58
N TYR A 492 2.02 5.36 -17.03
CA TYR A 492 0.79 5.04 -16.31
C TYR A 492 -0.30 4.55 -17.26
N GLY A 493 -0.64 3.26 -17.17
CA GLY A 493 -1.59 2.65 -18.11
C GLY A 493 -1.07 2.76 -19.55
N SER A 494 -1.85 3.42 -20.42
CA SER A 494 -1.49 3.72 -21.81
C SER A 494 -0.87 5.11 -22.03
N GLY A 495 -0.69 5.92 -20.98
CA GLY A 495 -0.17 7.29 -21.08
C GLY A 495 1.03 7.56 -20.17
N ASN A 496 1.49 8.81 -20.11
CA ASN A 496 2.51 9.26 -19.17
C ASN A 496 1.88 10.09 -18.03
N MET A 497 2.57 10.09 -16.90
CA MET A 497 2.20 10.84 -15.71
C MET A 497 3.38 11.68 -15.24
N LEU A 498 3.14 12.97 -15.09
CA LEU A 498 4.09 13.89 -14.51
C LEU A 498 3.90 13.95 -13.01
N GLN A 499 4.98 13.76 -12.25
CA GLN A 499 5.01 13.80 -10.81
C GLN A 499 5.89 14.96 -10.35
N VAL A 500 5.39 15.74 -9.40
CA VAL A 500 6.11 16.91 -8.87
C VAL A 500 5.93 17.06 -7.37
N ASN A 501 7.02 17.31 -6.67
CA ASN A 501 7.01 17.81 -5.28
C ASN A 501 7.43 19.29 -5.31
N PHE A 502 6.49 20.20 -5.01
CA PHE A 502 6.75 21.64 -5.07
C PHE A 502 7.73 22.12 -3.99
N ARG A 503 7.85 21.40 -2.87
CA ARG A 503 8.80 21.72 -1.82
C ARG A 503 10.23 21.38 -2.24
N SER A 504 10.47 20.21 -2.85
CA SER A 504 11.80 19.87 -3.38
C SER A 504 12.19 20.79 -4.55
N LEU A 505 11.22 21.17 -5.39
CA LEU A 505 11.44 22.19 -6.43
C LEU A 505 11.84 23.54 -5.86
N LEU A 506 11.12 24.07 -4.86
CA LEU A 506 11.48 25.32 -4.19
C LEU A 506 12.88 25.23 -3.57
N MET A 507 13.23 24.10 -2.96
CA MET A 507 14.57 23.87 -2.39
C MET A 507 15.62 24.00 -3.50
N SER A 508 15.46 23.29 -4.61
CA SER A 508 16.40 23.35 -5.72
C SER A 508 16.48 24.76 -6.33
N LEU A 509 15.34 25.42 -6.60
CA LEU A 509 15.32 26.78 -7.13
C LEU A 509 16.04 27.78 -6.22
N GLN A 510 15.91 27.63 -4.90
CA GLN A 510 16.66 28.46 -3.97
C GLN A 510 18.17 28.23 -4.07
N ALA A 511 18.62 26.99 -4.08
CA ALA A 511 20.04 26.68 -4.14
C ALA A 511 20.71 27.05 -5.47
N GLU A 512 19.95 27.02 -6.57
CA GLU A 512 20.47 27.35 -7.91
C GLU A 512 20.48 28.86 -8.18
N LEU A 513 19.52 29.62 -7.62
CA LEU A 513 19.33 31.04 -7.95
C LEU A 513 19.90 32.00 -6.91
N LEU A 514 20.01 31.60 -5.65
CA LEU A 514 20.53 32.45 -4.57
C LEU A 514 22.00 32.14 -4.24
N PRO A 515 22.76 33.13 -3.71
CA PRO A 515 24.09 32.90 -3.16
C PRO A 515 24.07 31.84 -2.04
N LYS A 516 25.19 31.15 -1.84
CA LYS A 516 25.28 30.00 -0.93
C LYS A 516 25.02 30.39 0.53
N GLU A 517 25.32 31.63 0.88
CA GLU A 517 25.10 32.23 2.19
C GLU A 517 23.61 32.42 2.50
N GLN A 518 22.74 32.39 1.49
CA GLN A 518 21.29 32.56 1.59
C GLN A 518 20.52 31.22 1.50
N ILE A 519 21.22 30.07 1.46
CA ILE A 519 20.58 28.75 1.43
C ILE A 519 20.29 28.26 2.84
N PHE A 520 19.03 27.96 3.14
CA PHE A 520 18.57 27.56 4.47
C PHE A 520 18.70 26.05 4.71
N LEU A 521 19.87 25.44 4.43
CA LEU A 521 20.08 23.98 4.54
C LEU A 521 19.69 23.40 5.91
N ASN A 522 19.96 24.12 6.99
CA ASN A 522 19.59 23.70 8.35
C ASN A 522 18.07 23.73 8.59
N GLU A 523 17.36 24.67 7.97
CA GLU A 523 15.90 24.74 8.05
C GLU A 523 15.26 23.66 7.18
N TRP A 524 15.81 23.42 5.99
CA TRP A 524 15.39 22.29 5.14
C TRP A 524 15.51 20.98 5.90
N ARG A 525 16.66 20.73 6.54
CA ARG A 525 16.87 19.53 7.34
C ARG A 525 15.82 19.40 8.44
N ARG A 526 15.65 20.45 9.27
CA ARG A 526 14.65 20.45 10.35
C ARG A 526 13.24 20.14 9.85
N ALA A 527 12.90 20.62 8.66
CA ALA A 527 11.59 20.40 8.08
C ALA A 527 11.44 19.04 7.36
N VAL A 528 12.53 18.37 6.95
CA VAL A 528 12.52 17.07 6.23
C VAL A 528 12.67 15.88 7.20
N GLU A 529 13.45 16.05 8.27
CA GLU A 529 13.80 14.99 9.23
C GLU A 529 12.60 14.27 9.87
N PRO A 530 11.46 14.94 10.20
CA PRO A 530 10.30 14.28 10.81
C PRO A 530 9.58 13.28 9.89
N ASP A 531 9.50 13.54 8.58
CA ASP A 531 8.77 12.70 7.62
C ASP A 531 9.38 12.82 6.23
N PRO A 532 10.55 12.19 5.99
CA PRO A 532 11.38 12.48 4.84
C PRO A 532 10.79 11.93 3.53
N ASP A 533 10.84 12.77 2.49
CA ASP A 533 10.49 12.43 1.11
C ASP A 533 11.74 12.09 0.31
N ILE A 534 11.66 11.12 -0.60
CA ILE A 534 12.78 10.75 -1.49
C ILE A 534 13.31 11.96 -2.26
N ASP A 535 12.44 12.80 -2.83
CA ASP A 535 12.84 13.98 -3.63
C ASP A 535 13.41 15.11 -2.78
N GLU A 536 12.90 15.28 -1.56
CA GLU A 536 13.46 16.25 -0.61
C GLU A 536 14.82 15.78 -0.08
N LEU A 537 14.98 14.47 0.16
CA LEU A 537 16.26 13.86 0.55
C LEU A 537 17.28 13.95 -0.59
N TYR A 538 16.87 13.76 -1.85
CA TYR A 538 17.74 13.96 -3.01
C TYR A 538 18.20 15.41 -3.12
N ALA A 539 17.29 16.38 -3.03
CA ALA A 539 17.65 17.80 -3.05
C ALA A 539 18.59 18.15 -1.87
N LEU A 540 18.26 17.69 -0.66
CA LEU A 540 19.07 17.94 0.53
C LEU A 540 20.47 17.32 0.43
N ALA A 541 20.58 16.10 -0.10
CA ALA A 541 21.86 15.43 -0.31
C ALA A 541 22.70 16.12 -1.40
N HIS A 542 22.07 16.55 -2.49
CA HIS A 542 22.75 17.18 -3.62
C HIS A 542 23.41 18.51 -3.25
N TYR A 543 22.72 19.35 -2.47
CA TYR A 543 23.24 20.66 -2.08
C TYR A 543 23.96 20.69 -0.73
N SER A 544 24.00 19.56 0.00
CA SER A 544 24.76 19.45 1.24
C SER A 544 26.27 19.32 0.96
N ARG A 545 27.08 20.04 1.73
CA ARG A 545 28.54 19.83 1.78
C ARG A 545 28.98 18.92 2.92
N ASN A 546 28.05 18.55 3.79
CA ASN A 546 28.33 17.71 4.95
C ASN A 546 28.21 16.23 4.55
N ILE A 547 29.35 15.52 4.55
CA ILE A 547 29.45 14.10 4.20
C ILE A 547 28.53 13.23 5.06
N GLU A 548 28.42 13.54 6.35
CA GLU A 548 27.57 12.78 7.28
C GLU A 548 26.10 12.96 6.94
N GLN A 549 25.69 14.17 6.56
CA GLN A 549 24.33 14.44 6.10
C GLN A 549 24.02 13.72 4.79
N ILE A 550 24.96 13.69 3.84
CA ILE A 550 24.79 12.95 2.57
C ILE A 550 24.62 11.46 2.86
N ARG A 551 25.43 10.88 3.75
CA ARG A 551 25.32 9.47 4.15
C ARG A 551 23.97 9.18 4.81
N LYS A 552 23.50 10.05 5.71
CA LYS A 552 22.19 9.91 6.36
C LYS A 552 21.03 9.95 5.35
N CYS A 553 21.04 10.92 4.43
CA CYS A 553 20.02 11.01 3.38
C CYS A 553 20.06 9.78 2.49
N SER A 554 21.25 9.36 2.05
CA SER A 554 21.42 8.18 1.19
C SER A 554 20.89 6.91 1.86
N LYS A 555 21.24 6.69 3.13
CA LYS A 555 20.73 5.57 3.93
C LYS A 555 19.20 5.59 3.99
N LYS A 556 18.59 6.74 4.26
CA LYS A 556 17.14 6.86 4.36
C LYS A 556 16.43 6.65 3.02
N ILE A 557 17.00 7.15 1.92
CA ILE A 557 16.50 6.86 0.55
C ILE A 557 16.48 5.35 0.29
N TRP A 558 17.57 4.64 0.62
CA TRP A 558 17.64 3.18 0.47
C TRP A 558 16.58 2.46 1.31
N GLU A 559 16.38 2.87 2.56
CA GLU A 559 15.34 2.30 3.44
C GLU A 559 13.93 2.50 2.87
N LEU A 560 13.62 3.70 2.37
CA LEU A 560 12.32 4.02 1.77
C LEU A 560 12.09 3.20 0.49
N LEU A 561 13.07 3.12 -0.41
CA LEU A 561 13.00 2.33 -1.64
C LEU A 561 12.84 0.83 -1.36
N ASP A 562 13.51 0.29 -0.34
CA ASP A 562 13.36 -1.12 0.07
C ASP A 562 11.96 -1.40 0.67
N CYS A 563 11.38 -0.43 1.38
CA CYS A 563 9.99 -0.51 1.85
C CYS A 563 8.98 -0.51 0.69
N GLU A 564 9.22 0.30 -0.35
CA GLU A 564 8.40 0.31 -1.57
C GLU A 564 8.53 -1.00 -2.35
N ASN A 565 9.75 -1.52 -2.51
CA ASN A 565 10.03 -2.77 -3.24
C ASN A 565 9.49 -4.02 -2.53
N ARG A 566 9.40 -4.03 -1.20
CA ARG A 566 8.68 -5.10 -0.45
C ARG A 566 7.17 -5.16 -0.75
N GLY A 567 6.60 -4.14 -1.41
CA GLY A 567 5.25 -4.15 -1.97
C GLY A 567 5.13 -4.90 -3.31
N LEU A 568 6.22 -4.99 -4.07
CA LEU A 568 6.34 -5.79 -5.32
C LEU A 568 6.74 -7.26 -5.07
N GLY A 569 6.90 -7.64 -3.80
CA GLY A 569 7.49 -8.91 -3.37
C GLY A 569 6.79 -10.18 -3.88
N ASP A 570 5.55 -10.10 -4.38
CA ASP A 570 4.88 -11.24 -4.99
C ASP A 570 5.40 -11.53 -6.41
N ALA A 571 5.83 -10.52 -7.17
CA ALA A 571 6.47 -10.74 -8.48
C ALA A 571 7.95 -11.16 -8.32
N GLN A 572 8.64 -10.62 -7.32
CA GLN A 572 10.08 -10.82 -7.13
C GLN A 572 10.42 -12.17 -6.46
N LYS A 573 9.53 -12.73 -5.61
CA LYS A 573 9.67 -14.10 -5.07
C LYS A 573 9.49 -15.17 -6.14
N HIS A 574 8.55 -14.98 -7.07
CA HIS A 574 8.42 -15.85 -8.24
C HIS A 574 9.69 -15.78 -9.11
N TRP A 575 10.29 -14.59 -9.22
CA TRP A 575 11.54 -14.35 -9.92
C TRP A 575 12.76 -15.02 -9.28
N SER A 576 12.91 -14.99 -7.95
CA SER A 576 14.05 -15.63 -7.28
C SER A 576 13.96 -17.15 -7.30
N VAL A 577 12.75 -17.72 -7.18
CA VAL A 577 12.51 -19.16 -7.30
C VAL A 577 12.71 -19.63 -8.74
N ALA A 578 12.21 -18.90 -9.74
CA ALA A 578 12.45 -19.20 -11.15
C ALA A 578 13.94 -19.09 -11.52
N ARG A 579 14.63 -18.06 -11.03
CA ARG A 579 16.08 -17.88 -11.23
C ARG A 579 16.89 -18.99 -10.57
N LYS A 580 16.51 -19.44 -9.37
CA LYS A 580 17.18 -20.55 -8.67
C LYS A 580 16.89 -21.90 -9.35
N ALA A 581 15.69 -22.10 -9.89
CA ALA A 581 15.34 -23.27 -10.69
C ALA A 581 16.11 -23.31 -12.02
N CYS A 582 16.23 -22.18 -12.74
CA CYS A 582 17.04 -22.07 -13.96
C CYS A 582 18.55 -22.23 -13.68
N PHE A 583 19.07 -21.66 -12.59
CA PHE A 583 20.49 -21.79 -12.23
C PHE A 583 20.84 -23.20 -11.77
N ASN A 584 19.96 -23.86 -11.00
CA ASN A 584 20.14 -25.26 -10.62
C ASN A 584 19.99 -26.21 -11.81
N GLY A 585 19.09 -25.90 -12.76
CA GLY A 585 18.99 -26.63 -14.03
C GLY A 585 20.26 -26.48 -14.88
N LEU A 586 20.79 -25.26 -15.01
CA LEU A 586 22.03 -24.99 -15.75
C LEU A 586 23.27 -25.62 -15.09
N PHE A 587 23.31 -25.67 -13.76
CA PHE A 587 24.37 -26.32 -12.98
C PHE A 587 24.30 -27.85 -13.10
N MET A 588 23.10 -28.45 -13.07
CA MET A 588 22.92 -29.88 -13.31
C MET A 588 23.32 -30.28 -14.73
N VAL A 589 22.96 -29.47 -15.74
CA VAL A 589 23.33 -29.74 -17.14
C VAL A 589 24.83 -29.59 -17.38
N THR A 590 25.49 -28.59 -16.78
CA THR A 590 26.96 -28.45 -16.88
C THR A 590 27.70 -29.55 -16.12
N MET A 591 27.21 -29.99 -14.96
CA MET A 591 27.76 -31.14 -14.24
C MET A 591 27.56 -32.46 -15.00
N LEU A 592 26.40 -32.67 -15.63
CA LEU A 592 26.15 -33.84 -16.48
C LEU A 592 27.04 -33.84 -17.73
N ALA A 593 27.20 -32.67 -18.37
CA ALA A 593 28.08 -32.50 -19.53
C ALA A 593 29.57 -32.70 -19.16
N ALA A 594 29.99 -32.22 -17.99
CA ALA A 594 31.35 -32.43 -17.48
C ALA A 594 31.59 -33.90 -17.07
N ALA A 595 30.60 -34.56 -16.48
CA ALA A 595 30.67 -35.99 -16.15
C ALA A 595 30.71 -36.87 -17.41
N LEU A 596 29.92 -36.54 -18.43
CA LEU A 596 29.94 -37.22 -19.74
C LEU A 596 31.25 -36.94 -20.50
N ALA A 597 31.80 -35.72 -20.43
CA ALA A 597 33.11 -35.40 -20.98
C ALA A 597 34.25 -36.12 -20.25
N ALA A 598 34.15 -36.29 -18.93
CA ALA A 598 35.10 -37.08 -18.14
C ALA A 598 35.01 -38.58 -18.49
N LEU A 599 33.81 -39.13 -18.66
CA LEU A 599 33.59 -40.50 -19.13
C LEU A 599 34.12 -40.72 -20.56
N SER A 600 34.04 -39.71 -21.44
CA SER A 600 34.61 -39.78 -22.79
C SER A 600 36.14 -39.78 -22.84
N ARG A 601 36.82 -39.48 -21.72
CA ARG A 601 38.28 -39.47 -21.59
C ARG A 601 38.84 -40.71 -20.87
N VAL A 602 37.99 -41.61 -20.38
CA VAL A 602 38.42 -42.90 -19.85
C VAL A 602 38.44 -43.91 -21.01
N PRO A 603 39.59 -44.49 -21.38
CA PRO A 603 39.62 -45.56 -22.36
C PRO A 603 39.01 -46.82 -21.73
N ILE A 604 37.71 -47.01 -21.89
CA ILE A 604 37.05 -48.28 -21.54
C ILE A 604 37.42 -49.28 -22.64
N LEU A 605 38.46 -50.06 -22.39
CA LEU A 605 38.76 -51.30 -23.08
C LEU A 605 37.71 -52.34 -22.69
N ILE A 606 36.60 -52.42 -23.43
CA ILE A 606 35.72 -53.59 -23.42
C ILE A 606 35.27 -53.88 -24.85
N SER A 607 35.45 -55.13 -25.26
CA SER A 607 35.21 -55.61 -26.61
C SER A 607 33.71 -55.73 -26.94
N ASP A 608 33.43 -55.57 -28.23
CA ASP A 608 32.26 -56.03 -28.98
C ASP A 608 30.85 -55.61 -28.53
N GLY A 609 30.32 -54.58 -29.20
CA GLY A 609 28.88 -54.34 -29.34
C GLY A 609 28.51 -52.94 -29.86
N PRO A 610 27.67 -52.79 -30.91
CA PRO A 610 27.30 -51.48 -31.48
C PRO A 610 26.30 -50.67 -30.62
N VAL A 611 25.96 -51.16 -29.42
CA VAL A 611 24.87 -50.61 -28.59
C VAL A 611 25.32 -49.41 -27.75
N LEU A 612 26.61 -49.31 -27.36
CA LEU A 612 27.07 -48.23 -26.47
C LEU A 612 27.34 -46.90 -27.19
N VAL A 613 27.74 -46.91 -28.46
CA VAL A 613 27.94 -45.67 -29.25
C VAL A 613 26.59 -44.97 -29.50
N GLY A 614 25.55 -45.73 -29.81
CA GLY A 614 24.20 -45.19 -29.99
C GLY A 614 23.61 -44.57 -28.72
N VAL A 615 23.91 -45.12 -27.54
CA VAL A 615 23.43 -44.56 -26.26
C VAL A 615 24.13 -43.23 -25.94
N ALA A 616 25.43 -43.12 -26.21
CA ALA A 616 26.18 -41.88 -26.02
C ALA A 616 25.70 -40.78 -26.98
N GLU A 617 25.43 -41.11 -28.25
CA GLU A 617 24.91 -40.17 -29.25
C GLU A 617 23.47 -39.73 -28.95
N ILE A 618 22.61 -40.65 -28.49
CA ILE A 618 21.25 -40.32 -28.04
C ILE A 618 21.28 -39.41 -26.80
N LEU A 619 22.19 -39.64 -25.85
CA LEU A 619 22.36 -38.77 -24.68
C LEU A 619 22.85 -37.37 -25.08
N ILE A 620 23.79 -37.28 -26.02
CA ILE A 620 24.24 -35.98 -26.57
C ILE A 620 23.09 -35.27 -27.29
N PHE A 621 22.26 -35.99 -28.05
CA PHE A 621 21.09 -35.44 -28.73
C PHE A 621 20.02 -34.97 -27.75
N ILE A 622 19.75 -35.71 -26.67
CA ILE A 622 18.82 -35.32 -25.61
C ILE A 622 19.33 -34.08 -24.89
N VAL A 623 20.63 -34.01 -24.57
CA VAL A 623 21.25 -32.83 -23.93
C VAL A 623 21.20 -31.61 -24.86
N ALA A 624 21.47 -31.79 -26.15
CA ALA A 624 21.38 -30.73 -27.16
C ALA A 624 19.93 -30.25 -27.38
N ALA A 625 18.97 -31.17 -27.42
CA ALA A 625 17.54 -30.85 -27.54
C ALA A 625 17.02 -30.12 -26.29
N PHE A 626 17.46 -30.52 -25.09
CA PHE A 626 17.13 -29.85 -23.84
C PHE A 626 17.75 -28.45 -23.76
N ALA A 627 19.00 -28.30 -24.23
CA ALA A 627 19.66 -27.00 -24.33
C ALA A 627 18.97 -26.07 -25.35
N CYS A 628 18.53 -26.60 -26.50
CA CYS A 628 17.77 -25.84 -27.50
C CYS A 628 16.38 -25.45 -27.01
N LEU A 629 15.68 -26.34 -26.29
CA LEU A 629 14.38 -26.04 -25.69
C LEU A 629 14.48 -24.98 -24.59
N GLN A 630 15.53 -25.05 -23.76
CA GLN A 630 15.85 -24.02 -22.76
C GLN A 630 16.18 -22.69 -23.43
N LEU A 631 16.96 -22.68 -24.51
CA LEU A 631 17.22 -21.47 -25.29
C LEU A 631 15.94 -20.91 -25.91
N PHE A 632 15.08 -21.74 -26.49
CA PHE A 632 13.80 -21.32 -27.06
C PHE A 632 12.87 -20.67 -26.01
N LEU A 633 12.80 -21.26 -24.81
CA LEU A 633 12.07 -20.68 -23.69
C LEU A 633 12.70 -19.36 -23.21
N HIS A 634 14.03 -19.28 -23.19
CA HIS A 634 14.76 -18.07 -22.81
C HIS A 634 14.61 -16.96 -23.86
N THR A 635 14.60 -17.28 -25.15
CA THR A 635 14.41 -16.34 -26.26
C THR A 635 12.97 -15.85 -26.32
N LYS A 636 11.97 -16.74 -26.18
CA LYS A 636 10.57 -16.31 -26.00
C LYS A 636 10.37 -15.45 -24.75
N PHE A 637 11.10 -15.73 -23.67
CA PHE A 637 11.07 -14.94 -22.44
C PHE A 637 11.73 -13.57 -22.61
N VAL A 638 12.85 -13.47 -23.35
CA VAL A 638 13.52 -12.20 -23.69
C VAL A 638 12.67 -11.37 -24.65
N ILE A 639 12.01 -11.99 -25.63
CA ILE A 639 11.05 -11.34 -26.52
C ILE A 639 9.81 -10.85 -25.74
N CYS A 640 9.30 -11.65 -24.79
CA CYS A 640 8.23 -11.22 -23.87
C CYS A 640 8.66 -10.07 -22.95
N LEU A 641 9.93 -10.04 -22.52
CA LEU A 641 10.52 -8.91 -21.80
C LEU A 641 10.60 -7.67 -22.69
N PHE A 642 11.00 -7.81 -23.95
CA PHE A 642 11.06 -6.70 -24.92
C PHE A 642 9.67 -6.09 -25.19
N TYR A 643 8.62 -6.91 -25.24
CA TYR A 643 7.25 -6.44 -25.47
C TYR A 643 6.49 -5.98 -24.21
N ASN A 644 6.92 -6.38 -22.99
CA ASN A 644 6.22 -6.04 -21.74
C ASN A 644 7.03 -5.20 -20.73
N THR A 645 8.24 -4.73 -21.08
CA THR A 645 8.97 -3.78 -20.24
C THR A 645 9.23 -2.47 -21.00
N PRO A 646 8.68 -1.32 -20.55
CA PRO A 646 9.03 -0.04 -21.14
C PRO A 646 10.47 0.31 -20.77
N SER A 647 11.24 0.67 -21.80
CA SER A 647 12.64 1.06 -21.82
C SER A 647 13.19 1.71 -20.54
N ARG A 648 14.18 1.08 -19.91
CA ARG A 648 15.17 1.76 -19.05
C ARG A 648 16.57 1.47 -19.57
N TYR A 649 17.26 2.53 -19.97
CA TYR A 649 18.60 2.53 -20.58
C TYR A 649 19.70 1.82 -19.75
N GLN A 650 19.48 1.55 -18.45
CA GLN A 650 20.42 0.80 -17.61
C GLN A 650 20.27 -0.73 -17.70
N SER A 651 19.15 -1.27 -18.19
CA SER A 651 19.04 -2.73 -18.46
C SER A 651 19.84 -3.12 -19.70
N ASN A 652 20.06 -2.19 -20.65
CA ASN A 652 20.76 -2.48 -21.90
C ASN A 652 22.22 -2.89 -21.71
N GLN A 653 22.96 -2.40 -20.71
CA GLN A 653 24.35 -2.84 -20.49
C GLN A 653 24.45 -4.26 -19.92
N ARG A 654 23.55 -4.65 -19.00
CA ARG A 654 23.53 -6.02 -18.45
C ARG A 654 22.88 -7.01 -19.42
N LEU A 655 21.93 -6.56 -20.24
CA LEU A 655 21.31 -7.36 -21.29
C LEU A 655 22.27 -7.57 -22.46
N MET A 656 23.02 -6.53 -22.90
CA MET A 656 24.12 -6.66 -23.86
C MET A 656 25.16 -7.67 -23.39
N LEU A 657 25.60 -7.58 -22.12
CA LEU A 657 26.54 -8.57 -21.56
C LEU A 657 25.98 -10.00 -21.56
N SER A 658 24.67 -10.17 -21.42
CA SER A 658 24.00 -11.47 -21.47
C SER A 658 23.87 -12.00 -22.92
N ILE A 659 23.57 -11.12 -23.87
CA ILE A 659 23.47 -11.44 -25.31
C ILE A 659 24.87 -11.77 -25.88
N PHE A 660 25.89 -10.99 -25.54
CA PHE A 660 27.29 -11.25 -25.91
C PHE A 660 27.84 -12.56 -25.30
N ALA A 661 27.32 -13.00 -24.15
CA ALA A 661 27.68 -14.29 -23.56
C ALA A 661 27.00 -15.50 -24.24
N ILE A 662 25.85 -15.30 -24.89
CA ILE A 662 25.07 -16.36 -25.55
C ILE A 662 25.49 -16.55 -27.02
N LEU A 663 25.98 -15.50 -27.68
CA LEU A 663 26.46 -15.52 -29.07
C LEU A 663 27.50 -16.62 -29.39
N PRO A 664 28.53 -16.88 -28.55
CA PRO A 664 29.48 -17.96 -28.78
C PRO A 664 28.84 -19.35 -28.66
N ILE A 665 27.89 -19.53 -27.74
CA ILE A 665 27.17 -20.79 -27.54
C ILE A 665 26.24 -21.07 -28.73
N LEU A 666 25.55 -20.05 -29.21
CA LEU A 666 24.77 -20.09 -30.45
C LEU A 666 25.66 -20.42 -31.65
N SER A 667 26.83 -19.81 -31.78
CA SER A 667 27.80 -20.10 -32.86
C SER A 667 28.29 -21.54 -32.85
N VAL A 668 28.54 -22.13 -31.67
CA VAL A 668 28.96 -23.53 -31.53
C VAL A 668 27.81 -24.48 -31.84
N ALA A 669 26.60 -24.23 -31.31
CA ALA A 669 25.41 -25.01 -31.63
C ALA A 669 25.07 -24.93 -33.14
N TRP A 670 25.25 -23.76 -33.75
CA TRP A 670 25.06 -23.53 -35.18
C TRP A 670 26.11 -24.26 -36.03
N SER A 671 27.37 -24.29 -35.59
CA SER A 671 28.44 -25.03 -36.26
C SER A 671 28.23 -26.54 -36.22
N ILE A 672 27.62 -27.06 -35.14
CA ILE A 672 27.21 -28.47 -35.02
C ILE A 672 26.03 -28.76 -35.95
N LEU A 673 25.06 -27.85 -36.05
CA LEU A 673 23.88 -27.98 -36.94
C LEU A 673 24.23 -27.83 -38.43
N LEU A 674 25.27 -27.08 -38.79
CA LEU A 674 25.75 -26.89 -40.17
C LEU A 674 26.60 -28.04 -40.71
N ASN A 675 27.07 -28.94 -39.85
CA ASN A 675 27.93 -30.04 -40.27
C ASN A 675 27.10 -31.10 -41.02
N GLN A 676 27.03 -30.99 -42.34
CA GLN A 676 26.22 -31.84 -43.22
C GLN A 676 26.50 -33.35 -43.04
N ARG A 677 27.73 -33.74 -42.67
CA ARG A 677 28.09 -35.14 -42.39
C ARG A 677 27.34 -35.69 -41.18
N PHE A 678 27.24 -34.91 -40.11
CA PHE A 678 26.56 -35.30 -38.86
C PHE A 678 25.06 -35.55 -39.09
N PHE A 679 24.43 -34.77 -39.96
CA PHE A 679 23.01 -34.92 -40.30
C PHE A 679 22.74 -36.12 -41.23
N LEU A 680 23.65 -36.40 -42.17
CA LEU A 680 23.56 -37.56 -43.07
C LEU A 680 23.75 -38.88 -42.30
N ASP A 681 24.66 -38.90 -41.33
CA ASP A 681 24.91 -40.09 -40.49
C ASP A 681 23.72 -40.38 -39.56
N ILE A 682 23.12 -39.36 -38.95
CA ILE A 682 21.90 -39.51 -38.13
C ILE A 682 20.67 -39.90 -38.98
N SER A 683 20.54 -39.36 -40.19
CA SER A 683 19.46 -39.74 -41.12
C SER A 683 19.52 -41.22 -41.52
N ASN A 684 20.73 -41.79 -41.63
CA ASN A 684 20.91 -43.22 -41.90
C ASN A 684 20.60 -44.09 -40.68
N ILE A 685 20.80 -43.57 -39.46
CA ILE A 685 20.56 -44.31 -38.20
C ILE A 685 19.08 -44.29 -37.78
N ILE A 686 18.38 -43.16 -37.95
CA ILE A 686 17.02 -42.97 -37.40
C ILE A 686 15.91 -43.34 -38.40
N GLY A 687 16.25 -43.57 -39.67
CA GLY A 687 15.31 -43.93 -40.73
C GLY A 687 14.44 -42.75 -41.18
N GLN A 688 14.00 -42.79 -42.44
CA GLN A 688 13.39 -41.67 -43.21
C GLN A 688 12.14 -40.99 -42.59
N ARG A 689 11.61 -41.47 -41.45
CA ARG A 689 10.39 -40.94 -40.82
C ARG A 689 10.58 -39.61 -40.09
N LEU A 690 11.76 -39.34 -39.51
CA LEU A 690 12.02 -38.12 -38.71
C LEU A 690 12.74 -37.01 -39.48
N LEU A 691 13.21 -37.30 -40.70
CA LEU A 691 13.88 -36.36 -41.58
C LEU A 691 13.04 -35.09 -41.90
N PRO A 692 11.70 -35.19 -42.12
CA PRO A 692 10.88 -34.00 -42.36
C PRO A 692 10.78 -33.05 -41.15
N ASP A 693 10.73 -33.60 -39.94
CA ASP A 693 10.64 -32.82 -38.70
C ASP A 693 11.98 -32.17 -38.35
N LEU A 694 13.08 -32.88 -38.59
CA LEU A 694 14.45 -32.35 -38.50
C LEU A 694 14.69 -31.21 -39.50
N MET A 695 14.18 -31.33 -40.73
CA MET A 695 14.24 -30.27 -41.75
C MET A 695 13.36 -29.06 -41.38
N ARG A 696 12.17 -29.27 -40.80
CA ARG A 696 11.33 -28.18 -40.26
C ARG A 696 11.99 -27.47 -39.09
N PHE A 697 12.63 -28.22 -38.20
CA PHE A 697 13.37 -27.64 -37.08
C PHE A 697 14.52 -26.76 -37.56
N ARG A 698 15.29 -27.22 -38.56
CA ARG A 698 16.35 -26.43 -39.20
C ARG A 698 15.81 -25.15 -39.85
N GLN A 699 14.73 -25.23 -40.64
CA GLN A 699 14.11 -24.06 -41.26
C GLN A 699 13.59 -23.04 -40.23
N THR A 700 13.07 -23.54 -39.10
CA THR A 700 12.58 -22.68 -38.00
C THR A 700 13.76 -22.00 -37.28
N ALA A 701 14.86 -22.73 -37.08
CA ALA A 701 16.08 -22.19 -36.49
C ALA A 701 16.74 -21.14 -37.41
N ASP A 702 16.80 -21.38 -38.72
CA ASP A 702 17.28 -20.42 -39.75
C ASP A 702 16.45 -19.14 -39.76
N LYS A 703 15.12 -19.25 -39.65
CA LYS A 703 14.22 -18.09 -39.59
C LYS A 703 14.42 -17.28 -38.30
N ILE A 704 14.54 -17.95 -37.15
CA ILE A 704 14.77 -17.28 -35.85
C ILE A 704 16.13 -16.58 -35.85
N PHE A 705 17.17 -17.21 -36.40
CA PHE A 705 18.50 -16.60 -36.50
C PHE A 705 18.47 -15.35 -37.38
N LEU A 706 17.78 -15.40 -38.52
CA LEU A 706 17.63 -14.24 -39.41
C LEU A 706 16.83 -13.10 -38.74
N GLU A 707 15.77 -13.40 -38.02
CA GLU A 707 15.01 -12.39 -37.25
C GLU A 707 15.84 -11.81 -36.09
N LEU A 708 16.69 -12.60 -35.45
CA LEU A 708 17.61 -12.13 -34.40
C LEU A 708 18.70 -11.21 -34.97
N VAL A 709 19.26 -11.55 -36.13
CA VAL A 709 20.23 -10.71 -36.83
C VAL A 709 19.58 -9.41 -37.28
N LEU A 710 18.37 -9.45 -37.84
CA LEU A 710 17.60 -8.27 -38.23
C LEU A 710 17.16 -7.40 -37.04
N ALA A 711 16.98 -7.97 -35.85
CA ALA A 711 16.67 -7.21 -34.63
C ALA A 711 17.93 -6.62 -33.96
N LEU A 712 19.12 -7.10 -34.31
CA LEU A 712 20.41 -6.65 -33.78
C LEU A 712 21.11 -5.61 -34.69
N THR A 713 20.81 -5.61 -36.00
CA THR A 713 21.16 -4.55 -36.96
C THR A 713 20.13 -3.45 -36.95
#